data_AF-A0A836APF9-F1
#
_entry.id   AF-A0A836APF9-F1
#
_cell.length_a   1.000
_cell.length_b   1.000
_cell.length_c   1.000
_cell.angle_alpha   90.00
_cell.angle_beta   90.00
_cell.angle_gamma   90.00
#
_symmetry.space_group_name_H-M   'P 1'
#
loop_
_entity.id
_entity.type
_entity.pdbx_description
1 polymer ?
#
loop_
_entity_poly.entity_id
_entity_poly.type
_entity_poly.pdbx_seq_one_letter_code
_entity_poly.pdbx_strand_id
1 'polypeptide(L)'
;MPDRPKKMERQAGGGILSRFRKRLPLHRAGPSQENLGEVVKEPERALEHCLPNFAGGQHFFEYLLVVSLKKKHSGEDYEPRITYQFPKRENLLRGQQEEEERLLGAIPLFCFPDGNERAPLTEYPRETFSFVLTNVDGSRKIGYCRRLLPAGHGPRLPRVYCIVSCIGCFGLFSKILDEVEKRHQISTAIIYPFMQGLREAAFPAPGKTVTLKSFIPDSGTEFISLTRPLDSHLEHVDFSSLMCCLSFEQILQIFASAVLERRIIFLAEGLSTLSQCIHATAALLYPFSWAHTYIPVVPESLLGTVCCPTPFMVGVQMRFRQEVLDSPMEEVLLVDLCEGTFLMSVGDEKDILPPKLQDDILESLSQGIKESQTSEQINEHVSRPFVQFFVKTVGHYASYIKREANGQGRFQERAFYKALTSKANRRFVKKFVKTQLFSLFIQEAEKSKNPPAVFSTGENLTSITLKKESPTTQQSIRTEPRNLTTARKSTPLELRPATPADWVTLIRGSTFTTLSRLPDTGTVAPEKCLFGAMLNIAAVLCVATIYVRYKQVHALNPEENRIIRLNKAGLVLGLLSCLGLSLVANFQKTTFFAVHVCGAVLTFGMGSLYMFVQTILSYQMQPKIHGKQVFWIRLLLVIWCGVSAFSMLTCSSLLYNGSFGADIVQKLHWNPEDKGYVLHMITTAAEWSMSLSFFGFFLTYIRDFQKISLRVEATLHGLTLYDTAPCPVNNERTWLLSRDV
;
A
#
# COMPACT_ATOMS: atom_id res chain seq x y z
N MET A 1 37.41 46.93 17.04
CA MET A 1 37.86 48.25 17.55
C MET A 1 38.09 49.16 16.37
N PRO A 2 37.98 50.50 16.52
CA PRO A 2 37.60 51.26 17.73
C PRO A 2 36.06 51.28 17.92
N ASP A 3 35.42 51.50 19.07
CA ASP A 3 35.57 52.40 20.24
C ASP A 3 34.82 53.76 20.15
N ARG A 4 33.62 53.75 20.79
CA ARG A 4 32.88 54.71 21.69
C ARG A 4 33.43 56.15 21.96
N PRO A 5 32.72 57.07 22.68
CA PRO A 5 31.44 57.02 23.45
C PRO A 5 30.44 58.17 23.05
N LYS A 6 29.33 58.58 23.72
CA LYS A 6 28.81 58.64 25.14
C LYS A 6 27.25 58.60 25.09
N LYS A 7 26.40 58.27 26.09
CA LYS A 7 26.44 57.94 27.55
C LYS A 7 25.88 59.02 28.54
N MET A 8 24.58 58.96 28.85
CA MET A 8 23.87 59.52 30.04
C MET A 8 22.64 58.61 30.33
N GLU A 9 22.20 58.30 31.57
CA GLU A 9 22.71 58.63 32.91
C GLU A 9 22.26 57.59 34.00
N ARG A 10 23.01 57.52 35.12
CA ARG A 10 22.78 57.08 36.56
C ARG A 10 21.49 56.31 36.97
N GLN A 11 21.39 55.54 38.07
CA GLN A 11 22.22 55.05 39.23
C GLN A 11 21.43 53.82 39.82
N ALA A 12 21.94 52.64 40.19
CA ALA A 12 22.97 52.21 41.16
C ALA A 12 22.41 51.77 42.56
N GLY A 13 22.66 50.49 42.93
CA GLY A 13 22.41 49.87 44.25
C GLY A 13 21.34 48.76 44.25
N GLY A 14 21.50 47.55 44.83
CA GLY A 14 22.66 46.87 45.43
C GLY A 14 22.24 45.87 46.54
N GLY A 15 22.75 44.62 46.54
CA GLY A 15 22.75 43.76 47.76
C GLY A 15 22.05 42.37 47.73
N ILE A 16 22.84 41.33 47.41
CA ILE A 16 23.09 40.08 48.17
C ILE A 16 21.94 39.19 48.73
N LEU A 17 22.13 37.87 48.50
CA LEU A 17 21.49 36.66 49.05
C LEU A 17 20.84 36.71 50.46
N SER A 18 19.69 36.02 50.64
CA SER A 18 19.64 34.68 51.28
C SER A 18 18.23 34.07 51.49
N ARG A 19 18.17 32.72 51.46
CA ARG A 19 17.24 31.75 52.11
C ARG A 19 15.83 32.21 52.54
N PHE A 20 14.77 31.48 52.14
CA PHE A 20 14.23 30.35 52.94
C PHE A 20 13.14 29.51 52.22
N ARG A 21 12.81 28.37 52.84
CA ARG A 21 11.96 27.25 52.41
C ARG A 21 10.76 27.12 53.37
N LYS A 22 9.55 26.75 52.87
CA LYS A 22 8.28 26.30 53.55
C LYS A 22 7.07 27.06 52.96
N ARG A 23 5.81 26.58 52.98
CA ARG A 23 5.19 25.23 53.13
C ARG A 23 3.71 25.36 52.69
N LEU A 24 3.05 24.26 52.30
CA LEU A 24 1.58 24.18 52.23
C LEU A 24 0.93 24.34 53.62
N PRO A 25 -0.31 24.84 53.71
CA PRO A 25 -1.22 24.55 54.81
C PRO A 25 -1.99 23.22 54.57
N LEU A 26 -2.29 22.50 55.65
CA LEU A 26 -3.05 21.24 55.63
C LEU A 26 -3.88 21.11 56.91
N HIS A 27 -5.20 20.90 56.76
CA HIS A 27 -6.15 20.51 57.82
C HIS A 27 -7.49 20.15 57.13
N ARG A 28 -8.30 19.19 57.61
CA ARG A 28 -8.21 18.29 58.79
C ARG A 28 -9.13 17.08 58.54
N ALA A 29 -8.80 15.90 59.06
CA ALA A 29 -9.62 14.69 58.93
C ALA A 29 -10.61 14.50 60.10
N GLY A 30 -11.70 13.77 59.85
CA GLY A 30 -12.72 13.30 60.81
C GLY A 30 -13.24 11.91 60.38
N PRO A 31 -13.83 11.12 61.29
CA PRO A 31 -13.48 9.69 61.36
C PRO A 31 -14.37 8.70 60.58
N SER A 32 -13.81 7.50 60.45
CA SER A 32 -14.36 6.29 59.84
C SER A 32 -15.54 5.66 60.60
N GLN A 33 -16.45 5.02 59.86
CA GLN A 33 -17.37 4.02 60.38
C GLN A 33 -17.35 2.81 59.42
N GLU A 34 -17.05 1.62 59.96
CA GLU A 34 -17.02 0.38 59.19
C GLU A 34 -18.43 -0.14 58.92
N ASN A 35 -18.65 -0.75 57.76
CA ASN A 35 -19.65 -1.81 57.61
C ASN A 35 -19.25 -2.74 56.47
N LEU A 36 -19.25 -4.05 56.75
CA LEU A 36 -18.96 -5.08 55.75
C LEU A 36 -20.15 -5.24 54.79
N GLY A 37 -19.87 -5.32 53.49
CA GLY A 37 -20.81 -5.69 52.44
C GLY A 37 -20.03 -6.19 51.21
N GLU A 38 -20.51 -7.26 50.58
CA GLU A 38 -19.75 -8.02 49.57
C GLU A 38 -19.40 -7.19 48.33
N VAL A 39 -18.11 -7.16 47.98
CA VAL A 39 -17.66 -6.64 46.68
C VAL A 39 -17.72 -7.76 45.65
N VAL A 40 -18.82 -7.80 44.89
CA VAL A 40 -18.88 -8.51 43.61
C VAL A 40 -17.86 -7.86 42.67
N LYS A 41 -16.83 -8.61 42.27
CA LYS A 41 -15.89 -8.15 41.24
C LYS A 41 -16.59 -8.15 39.88
N GLU A 42 -16.86 -6.96 39.34
CA GLU A 42 -17.04 -6.83 37.89
C GLU A 42 -15.76 -7.29 37.17
N PRO A 43 -15.86 -8.01 36.04
CA PRO A 43 -14.70 -8.39 35.25
C PRO A 43 -14.17 -7.18 34.47
N GLU A 44 -12.86 -6.97 34.49
CA GLU A 44 -12.18 -6.00 33.62
C GLU A 44 -12.57 -6.25 32.15
N ARG A 45 -13.21 -5.27 31.51
CA ARG A 45 -13.57 -5.36 30.09
C ARG A 45 -12.30 -5.33 29.23
N ALA A 46 -12.31 -6.14 28.18
CA ALA A 46 -11.21 -6.24 27.24
C ALA A 46 -10.88 -4.88 26.60
N LEU A 47 -9.58 -4.62 26.44
CA LEU A 47 -9.05 -3.43 25.80
C LEU A 47 -9.46 -3.41 24.31
N GLU A 48 -10.24 -2.42 23.90
CA GLU A 48 -10.75 -2.27 22.53
C GLU A 48 -9.65 -1.76 21.57
N HIS A 49 -9.76 -2.14 20.29
CA HIS A 49 -8.75 -1.81 19.27
C HIS A 49 -8.67 -0.31 18.98
N CYS A 50 -7.48 0.25 19.15
CA CYS A 50 -7.07 1.50 18.51
C CYS A 50 -6.11 1.24 17.34
N LEU A 51 -6.19 2.09 16.33
CA LEU A 51 -5.14 2.30 15.33
C LEU A 51 -3.82 2.72 16.03
N PRO A 52 -2.64 2.49 15.43
CA PRO A 52 -1.36 2.58 16.13
C PRO A 52 -1.15 3.91 16.87
N ASN A 53 -0.65 3.79 18.10
CA ASN A 53 -0.51 4.89 19.07
C ASN A 53 0.34 6.06 18.54
N PHE A 54 -0.32 7.10 18.02
CA PHE A 54 0.19 8.46 18.15
C PHE A 54 -0.09 8.95 19.57
N ALA A 55 0.97 9.30 20.30
CA ALA A 55 0.88 9.82 21.66
C ALA A 55 0.39 11.29 21.66
N GLY A 56 -0.92 11.46 21.51
CA GLY A 56 -1.65 12.72 21.58
C GLY A 56 -3.15 12.41 21.65
N GLY A 57 -3.94 13.25 22.33
CA GLY A 57 -5.38 13.00 22.47
C GLY A 57 -6.06 12.90 21.10
N GLN A 58 -7.02 11.98 20.94
CA GLN A 58 -7.75 11.81 19.68
C GLN A 58 -8.58 13.05 19.35
N HIS A 59 -8.01 13.92 18.52
CA HIS A 59 -8.73 15.03 17.89
C HIS A 59 -9.67 14.49 16.81
N PHE A 60 -10.83 15.14 16.63
CA PHE A 60 -11.82 14.73 15.62
C PHE A 60 -11.25 14.64 14.20
N PHE A 61 -10.34 15.52 13.82
CA PHE A 61 -9.76 15.59 12.48
C PHE A 61 -8.37 16.24 12.52
N GLU A 62 -7.58 16.03 11.46
CA GLU A 62 -6.31 16.72 11.24
C GLU A 62 -6.53 18.05 10.52
N TYR A 63 -7.27 18.05 9.41
CA TYR A 63 -7.50 19.23 8.58
C TYR A 63 -8.97 19.41 8.20
N LEU A 64 -9.42 20.68 8.12
CA LEU A 64 -10.50 21.12 7.25
C LEU A 64 -9.89 21.92 6.10
N LEU A 65 -10.19 21.51 4.88
CA LEU A 65 -9.73 22.14 3.64
C LEU A 65 -10.93 22.58 2.80
N VAL A 66 -10.81 23.71 2.12
CA VAL A 66 -11.75 24.12 1.07
C VAL A 66 -11.02 24.15 -0.25
N VAL A 67 -11.35 23.22 -1.14
CA VAL A 67 -10.75 23.12 -2.48
C VAL A 67 -11.70 23.79 -3.48
N SER A 68 -11.15 24.69 -4.29
CA SER A 68 -11.89 25.36 -5.36
C SER A 68 -11.09 25.29 -6.66
N LEU A 69 -11.80 25.19 -7.79
CA LEU A 69 -11.19 25.30 -9.12
C LEU A 69 -10.70 26.73 -9.37
N LYS A 70 -9.46 26.87 -9.85
CA LYS A 70 -8.88 28.15 -10.33
C LYS A 70 -8.38 27.99 -11.77
N LYS A 71 -8.56 29.01 -12.60
CA LYS A 71 -8.10 29.01 -14.00
C LYS A 71 -6.56 28.96 -14.06
N LYS A 72 -6.00 28.14 -14.93
CA LYS A 72 -4.54 28.08 -15.17
C LYS A 72 -4.06 29.37 -15.83
N HIS A 73 -2.80 29.73 -15.63
CA HIS A 73 -2.21 30.94 -16.22
C HIS A 73 -1.98 30.84 -17.75
N SER A 74 -2.06 29.64 -18.33
CA SER A 74 -1.64 29.34 -19.70
C SER A 74 -2.70 28.64 -20.55
N GLY A 75 -3.99 28.70 -20.19
CA GLY A 75 -5.07 28.05 -20.95
C GLY A 75 -6.48 28.32 -20.42
N GLU A 76 -7.48 27.71 -21.07
CA GLU A 76 -8.88 27.76 -20.63
C GLU A 76 -9.17 26.85 -19.41
N ASP A 77 -8.32 25.84 -19.19
CA ASP A 77 -8.42 24.86 -18.11
C ASP A 77 -8.45 25.44 -16.69
N TYR A 78 -9.09 24.68 -15.81
CA TYR A 78 -9.03 24.87 -14.37
C TYR A 78 -8.05 23.89 -13.71
N GLU A 79 -7.76 24.12 -12.43
CA GLU A 79 -7.08 23.17 -11.55
C GLU A 79 -7.57 23.32 -10.11
N PRO A 80 -7.67 22.24 -9.33
CA PRO A 80 -8.14 22.28 -7.95
C PRO A 80 -7.03 22.83 -7.06
N ARG A 81 -7.31 23.91 -6.33
CA ARG A 81 -6.38 24.48 -5.34
C ARG A 81 -7.04 24.63 -3.98
N ILE A 82 -6.27 24.40 -2.93
CA ILE A 82 -6.67 24.72 -1.56
C ILE A 82 -6.83 26.24 -1.45
N THR A 83 -8.01 26.67 -1.00
CA THR A 83 -8.41 28.08 -0.85
C THR A 83 -8.62 28.50 0.60
N TYR A 84 -8.86 27.53 1.48
CA TYR A 84 -8.87 27.70 2.93
C TYR A 84 -8.33 26.41 3.56
N GLN A 85 -7.58 26.56 4.65
CA GLN A 85 -7.00 25.47 5.43
C GLN A 85 -7.11 25.80 6.92
N PHE A 86 -7.53 24.82 7.72
CA PHE A 86 -7.53 24.85 9.18
C PHE A 86 -7.03 23.50 9.72
N PRO A 87 -6.11 23.45 10.70
CA PRO A 87 -5.35 24.58 11.27
C PRO A 87 -4.40 25.21 10.23
N LYS A 88 -3.93 26.44 10.50
CA LYS A 88 -2.89 27.06 9.67
C LYS A 88 -1.54 26.39 9.94
N ARG A 89 -0.65 26.42 8.94
CA ARG A 89 0.72 25.85 9.01
C ARG A 89 1.51 26.46 10.15
N GLU A 90 1.81 25.69 11.19
CA GLU A 90 2.64 26.12 12.33
C GLU A 90 3.66 25.05 12.73
N ASN A 91 4.94 25.43 12.71
CA ASN A 91 6.06 24.82 13.46
C ASN A 91 6.30 23.30 13.34
N LEU A 92 5.99 22.67 12.21
CA LEU A 92 6.33 21.28 11.93
C LEU A 92 7.83 21.05 11.69
N LEU A 93 8.34 19.87 12.07
CA LEU A 93 9.72 19.45 11.76
C LEU A 93 9.88 19.17 10.26
N ARG A 94 11.09 19.36 9.71
CA ARG A 94 11.35 19.26 8.25
C ARG A 94 10.81 17.98 7.59
N GLY A 95 10.95 16.81 8.23
CA GLY A 95 10.41 15.55 7.67
C GLY A 95 8.87 15.50 7.65
N GLN A 96 8.22 16.08 8.66
CA GLN A 96 6.75 16.19 8.72
C GLN A 96 6.22 17.20 7.70
N GLN A 97 6.99 18.26 7.40
CA GLN A 97 6.65 19.24 6.35
C GLN A 97 6.62 18.59 4.95
N GLU A 98 7.59 17.73 4.63
CA GLU A 98 7.62 17.02 3.32
C GLU A 98 6.44 16.03 3.17
N GLU A 99 6.01 15.39 4.26
CA GLU A 99 4.82 14.52 4.28
C GLU A 99 3.51 15.32 4.19
N GLU A 100 3.38 16.42 4.94
CA GLU A 100 2.24 17.34 4.86
C GLU A 100 2.13 17.95 3.46
N GLU A 101 3.23 18.36 2.84
CA GLU A 101 3.23 18.96 1.50
C GLU A 101 2.75 17.95 0.43
N ARG A 102 3.17 16.68 0.53
CA ARG A 102 2.64 15.61 -0.34
C ARG A 102 1.16 15.37 -0.11
N LEU A 103 0.72 15.32 1.15
CA LEU A 103 -0.67 15.14 1.54
C LEU A 103 -1.56 16.28 0.98
N LEU A 104 -1.17 17.53 1.21
CA LEU A 104 -1.88 18.73 0.73
C LEU A 104 -1.78 18.90 -0.81
N GLY A 105 -0.75 18.35 -1.45
CA GLY A 105 -0.65 18.27 -2.91
C GLY A 105 -1.59 17.23 -3.52
N ALA A 106 -1.82 16.11 -2.83
CA ALA A 106 -2.69 15.03 -3.30
C ALA A 106 -4.19 15.32 -3.12
N ILE A 107 -4.61 15.84 -1.95
CA ILE A 107 -6.03 16.02 -1.60
C ILE A 107 -6.85 16.79 -2.67
N PRO A 108 -6.35 17.87 -3.31
CA PRO A 108 -7.09 18.57 -4.37
C PRO A 108 -7.49 17.68 -5.55
N LEU A 109 -6.66 16.70 -5.91
CA LEU A 109 -6.94 15.73 -6.98
C LEU A 109 -8.09 14.80 -6.57
N PHE A 110 -8.09 14.33 -5.32
CA PHE A 110 -9.17 13.48 -4.80
C PHE A 110 -10.48 14.23 -4.53
N CYS A 111 -10.43 15.55 -4.34
CA CYS A 111 -11.63 16.40 -4.29
C CYS A 111 -12.27 16.59 -5.68
N PHE A 112 -11.47 16.53 -6.74
CA PHE A 112 -11.88 16.72 -8.14
C PHE A 112 -11.39 15.55 -9.01
N PRO A 113 -11.83 14.32 -8.72
CA PRO A 113 -11.31 13.11 -9.35
C PRO A 113 -11.74 12.97 -10.82
N ASP A 114 -12.76 13.71 -11.22
CA ASP A 114 -13.37 13.75 -12.56
C ASP A 114 -12.49 14.43 -13.61
N GLY A 115 -11.42 15.10 -13.18
CA GLY A 115 -10.61 15.98 -14.01
C GLY A 115 -11.07 17.44 -14.01
N ASN A 116 -10.45 18.22 -14.89
CA ASN A 116 -10.47 19.69 -14.88
C ASN A 116 -11.34 20.34 -15.96
N GLU A 117 -11.91 19.54 -16.87
CA GLU A 117 -12.80 19.98 -17.94
C GLU A 117 -14.18 20.37 -17.39
N ARG A 118 -14.23 21.48 -16.65
CA ARG A 118 -15.45 22.02 -16.05
C ARG A 118 -15.72 23.43 -16.55
N ALA A 119 -16.62 23.54 -17.51
CA ALA A 119 -17.30 24.81 -17.78
C ALA A 119 -18.05 25.27 -16.51
N PRO A 120 -18.15 26.60 -16.26
CA PRO A 120 -18.99 27.13 -15.18
C PRO A 120 -20.45 26.66 -15.31
N LEU A 121 -21.01 26.16 -14.21
CA LEU A 121 -22.35 25.57 -14.13
C LEU A 121 -23.33 26.53 -13.46
N THR A 122 -24.58 26.55 -13.93
CA THR A 122 -25.68 27.29 -13.27
C THR A 122 -26.29 26.51 -12.11
N GLU A 123 -26.36 25.18 -12.26
CA GLU A 123 -26.90 24.22 -11.30
C GLU A 123 -25.94 23.03 -11.19
N TYR A 124 -25.83 22.47 -9.99
CA TYR A 124 -25.03 21.26 -9.74
C TYR A 124 -25.53 20.60 -8.43
N PRO A 125 -25.86 19.29 -8.44
CA PRO A 125 -26.40 18.62 -7.26
C PRO A 125 -25.35 18.51 -6.15
N ARG A 126 -25.80 18.61 -4.89
CA ARG A 126 -24.94 18.44 -3.72
C ARG A 126 -24.53 16.98 -3.56
N GLU A 127 -23.25 16.68 -3.72
CA GLU A 127 -22.69 15.33 -3.55
C GLU A 127 -21.92 15.22 -2.22
N THR A 128 -21.99 14.05 -1.58
CA THR A 128 -21.22 13.72 -0.36
C THR A 128 -20.51 12.41 -0.56
N PHE A 129 -19.18 12.43 -0.58
CA PHE A 129 -18.36 11.26 -0.86
C PHE A 129 -17.13 11.23 0.03
N SER A 130 -16.43 10.10 0.05
CA SER A 130 -15.19 9.93 0.80
C SER A 130 -14.12 9.25 -0.03
N PHE A 131 -12.90 9.75 0.09
CA PHE A 131 -11.71 9.07 -0.43
C PHE A 131 -10.83 8.59 0.73
N VAL A 132 -9.89 7.68 0.43
CA VAL A 132 -8.91 7.19 1.41
C VAL A 132 -7.51 7.38 0.86
N LEU A 133 -6.64 7.95 1.70
CA LEU A 133 -5.21 8.04 1.47
C LEU A 133 -4.52 7.03 2.41
N THR A 134 -3.57 6.28 1.87
CA THR A 134 -2.79 5.31 2.64
C THR A 134 -1.35 5.82 2.78
N ASN A 135 -0.87 5.93 4.01
CA ASN A 135 0.49 6.38 4.32
C ASN A 135 1.51 5.24 4.14
N VAL A 136 2.80 5.56 4.24
CA VAL A 136 3.90 4.60 4.02
C VAL A 136 3.93 3.47 5.06
N ASP A 137 3.38 3.69 6.26
CA ASP A 137 3.22 2.69 7.31
C ASP A 137 1.95 1.81 7.17
N GLY A 138 1.15 2.04 6.12
CA GLY A 138 -0.13 1.37 5.88
C GLY A 138 -1.31 1.97 6.66
N SER A 139 -1.11 3.00 7.48
CA SER A 139 -2.22 3.72 8.13
C SER A 139 -3.06 4.47 7.09
N ARG A 140 -4.36 4.62 7.37
CA ARG A 140 -5.34 5.19 6.44
C ARG A 140 -5.93 6.49 7.00
N LYS A 141 -5.99 7.51 6.15
CA LYS A 141 -6.69 8.79 6.39
C LYS A 141 -7.89 8.87 5.45
N ILE A 142 -9.05 9.24 5.98
CA ILE A 142 -10.30 9.40 5.25
C ILE A 142 -10.51 10.88 4.96
N GLY A 143 -10.73 11.22 3.70
CA GLY A 143 -11.11 12.57 3.25
C GLY A 143 -12.60 12.65 3.02
N TYR A 144 -13.33 13.18 3.99
CA TYR A 144 -14.78 13.40 3.96
C TYR A 144 -15.13 14.64 3.14
N CYS A 145 -15.77 14.46 1.99
CA CYS A 145 -16.00 15.53 1.01
C CYS A 145 -17.48 15.89 0.87
N ARG A 146 -17.76 17.19 0.88
CA ARG A 146 -19.04 17.79 0.48
C ARG A 146 -18.81 18.67 -0.74
N ARG A 147 -19.31 18.26 -1.91
CA ARG A 147 -19.17 18.96 -3.19
C ARG A 147 -20.47 19.66 -3.56
N LEU A 148 -20.40 20.97 -3.82
CA LEU A 148 -21.58 21.80 -4.13
C LEU A 148 -21.23 23.03 -4.97
N LEU A 149 -22.25 23.67 -5.55
CA LEU A 149 -22.12 24.99 -6.18
C LEU A 149 -22.26 26.10 -5.13
N PRO A 150 -21.31 27.04 -5.00
CA PRO A 150 -21.45 28.17 -4.10
C PRO A 150 -22.67 29.04 -4.41
N ALA A 151 -23.31 29.62 -3.39
CA ALA A 151 -24.42 30.56 -3.56
C ALA A 151 -24.02 31.79 -4.40
N GLY A 152 -24.98 32.34 -5.16
CA GLY A 152 -24.77 33.46 -6.08
C GLY A 152 -25.67 33.37 -7.32
N HIS A 153 -25.45 34.26 -8.28
CA HIS A 153 -26.15 34.27 -9.57
C HIS A 153 -25.23 33.87 -10.72
N GLY A 154 -25.81 33.31 -11.79
CA GLY A 154 -25.10 32.96 -13.02
C GLY A 154 -24.19 31.71 -12.92
N PRO A 155 -23.37 31.47 -13.95
CA PRO A 155 -22.46 30.32 -14.02
C PRO A 155 -21.32 30.42 -13.00
N ARG A 156 -21.10 29.35 -12.22
CA ARG A 156 -20.11 29.26 -11.13
C ARG A 156 -19.36 27.93 -11.20
N LEU A 157 -18.23 27.83 -10.50
CA LEU A 157 -17.47 26.58 -10.39
C LEU A 157 -17.82 25.87 -9.07
N PRO A 158 -17.94 24.53 -9.07
CA PRO A 158 -18.16 23.76 -7.85
C PRO A 158 -16.97 23.87 -6.89
N ARG A 159 -17.26 23.71 -5.61
CA ARG A 159 -16.33 23.75 -4.47
C ARG A 159 -16.49 22.47 -3.66
N VAL A 160 -15.40 22.05 -3.02
CA VAL A 160 -15.39 20.93 -2.07
C VAL A 160 -14.94 21.40 -0.69
N TYR A 161 -15.74 21.07 0.33
CA TYR A 161 -15.31 21.08 1.73
C TYR A 161 -14.80 19.67 2.06
N CYS A 162 -13.56 19.55 2.52
CA CYS A 162 -12.92 18.27 2.82
C CYS A 162 -12.42 18.24 4.26
N ILE A 163 -12.89 17.28 5.07
CA ILE A 163 -12.34 17.00 6.41
C ILE A 163 -11.46 15.75 6.32
N VAL A 164 -10.21 15.87 6.77
CA VAL A 164 -9.24 14.76 6.78
C VAL A 164 -9.13 14.21 8.19
N SER A 165 -9.42 12.92 8.39
CA SER A 165 -9.29 12.26 9.70
C SER A 165 -8.88 10.79 9.59
N CYS A 166 -8.18 10.28 10.60
CA CYS A 166 -8.01 8.84 10.82
C CYS A 166 -9.25 8.21 11.50
N ILE A 167 -10.18 9.04 11.99
CA ILE A 167 -11.40 8.59 12.67
C ILE A 167 -12.49 8.27 11.65
N GLY A 168 -13.28 7.26 11.99
CA GLY A 168 -14.16 6.56 11.09
C GLY A 168 -15.65 6.69 11.39
N CYS A 169 -16.22 7.88 11.24
CA CYS A 169 -17.59 8.14 11.68
C CYS A 169 -18.38 8.95 10.66
N PHE A 170 -18.91 8.28 9.63
CA PHE A 170 -19.45 8.89 8.41
C PHE A 170 -20.63 9.82 8.72
N GLY A 171 -21.59 9.36 9.53
CA GLY A 171 -22.72 10.18 9.96
C GLY A 171 -22.29 11.43 10.75
N LEU A 172 -21.28 11.29 11.61
CA LEU A 172 -20.75 12.40 12.43
C LEU A 172 -20.01 13.43 11.55
N PHE A 173 -19.14 12.99 10.64
CA PHE A 173 -18.44 13.92 9.73
C PHE A 173 -19.38 14.55 8.69
N SER A 174 -20.41 13.84 8.22
CA SER A 174 -21.46 14.43 7.38
C SER A 174 -22.17 15.57 8.11
N LYS A 175 -22.52 15.36 9.39
CA LYS A 175 -23.12 16.41 10.24
C LYS A 175 -22.15 17.57 10.51
N ILE A 176 -20.85 17.33 10.69
CA ILE A 176 -19.86 18.42 10.77
C ILE A 176 -19.81 19.20 9.44
N LEU A 177 -19.84 18.51 8.29
CA LEU A 177 -19.86 19.16 6.97
C LEU A 177 -21.12 20.00 6.75
N ASP A 178 -22.30 19.55 7.22
CA ASP A 178 -23.53 20.36 7.21
C ASP A 178 -23.36 21.66 8.02
N GLU A 179 -22.75 21.58 9.20
CA GLU A 179 -22.49 22.73 10.07
C GLU A 179 -21.39 23.67 9.51
N VAL A 180 -20.40 23.14 8.78
CA VAL A 180 -19.42 23.95 8.03
C VAL A 180 -20.07 24.64 6.84
N GLU A 181 -20.93 23.94 6.10
CA GLU A 181 -21.68 24.46 4.94
C GLU A 181 -22.59 25.62 5.38
N LYS A 182 -23.41 25.41 6.42
CA LYS A 182 -24.26 26.43 7.06
C LYS A 182 -23.46 27.68 7.44
N ARG A 183 -22.30 27.52 8.07
CA ARG A 183 -21.43 28.63 8.49
C ARG A 183 -20.80 29.37 7.32
N HIS A 184 -20.35 28.65 6.29
CA HIS A 184 -19.74 29.28 5.12
C HIS A 184 -20.74 30.14 4.33
N GLN A 185 -22.04 29.79 4.33
CA GLN A 185 -23.07 30.63 3.70
C GLN A 185 -23.21 32.01 4.37
N ILE A 186 -22.83 32.15 5.64
CA ILE A 186 -22.87 33.40 6.41
C ILE A 186 -21.51 34.11 6.33
N SER A 187 -20.43 33.45 6.72
CA SER A 187 -19.06 33.98 6.62
C SER A 187 -18.01 32.90 6.82
N THR A 188 -16.93 32.92 6.02
CA THR A 188 -15.77 32.03 6.24
C THR A 188 -15.10 32.27 7.61
N ALA A 189 -15.25 33.46 8.21
CA ALA A 189 -14.64 33.79 9.49
C ALA A 189 -15.21 32.98 10.67
N ILE A 190 -16.51 32.64 10.64
CA ILE A 190 -17.17 31.89 11.74
C ILE A 190 -16.92 30.37 11.69
N ILE A 191 -16.24 29.89 10.64
CA ILE A 191 -15.77 28.49 10.56
C ILE A 191 -14.63 28.25 11.56
N TYR A 192 -13.71 29.21 11.71
CA TYR A 192 -12.53 29.04 12.57
C TYR A 192 -12.92 28.75 14.05
N PRO A 193 -13.80 29.52 14.73
CA PRO A 193 -14.22 29.22 16.10
C PRO A 193 -14.92 27.86 16.25
N PHE A 194 -15.73 27.46 15.27
CA PHE A 194 -16.41 26.15 15.28
C PHE A 194 -15.41 24.99 15.17
N MET A 195 -14.49 25.05 14.21
CA MET A 195 -13.46 24.02 14.03
C MET A 195 -12.44 24.00 15.18
N GLN A 196 -12.20 25.14 15.83
CA GLN A 196 -11.41 25.23 17.07
C GLN A 196 -12.11 24.47 18.20
N GLY A 197 -13.39 24.75 18.45
CA GLY A 197 -14.18 24.05 19.47
C GLY A 197 -14.27 22.54 19.25
N LEU A 198 -14.34 22.10 17.98
CA LEU A 198 -14.23 20.67 17.61
C LEU A 198 -12.87 20.06 17.98
N ARG A 199 -11.76 20.77 17.74
CA ARG A 199 -10.40 20.23 18.02
C ARG A 199 -10.09 20.18 19.52
N GLU A 200 -10.68 21.09 20.29
CA GLU A 200 -10.59 21.15 21.76
C GLU A 200 -11.52 20.15 22.46
N ALA A 201 -12.61 19.73 21.81
CA ALA A 201 -13.48 18.68 22.33
C ALA A 201 -12.85 17.29 22.19
N ALA A 202 -13.06 16.45 23.21
CA ALA A 202 -12.72 15.02 23.14
C ALA A 202 -13.65 14.29 22.17
N PHE A 203 -13.12 13.35 21.38
CA PHE A 203 -13.95 12.51 20.52
C PHE A 203 -14.87 11.61 21.38
N PRO A 204 -16.18 11.49 21.05
CA PRO A 204 -17.12 10.65 21.81
C PRO A 204 -16.72 9.17 21.84
N ALA A 205 -16.91 8.54 23.00
CA ALA A 205 -16.95 7.08 23.11
C ALA A 205 -18.23 6.51 22.44
N PRO A 206 -18.27 5.21 22.07
CA PRO A 206 -19.44 4.61 21.43
C PRO A 206 -20.72 4.81 22.26
N GLY A 207 -21.82 5.17 21.58
CA GLY A 207 -23.10 5.50 22.21
C GLY A 207 -23.10 6.77 23.08
N LYS A 208 -22.07 7.63 23.02
CA LYS A 208 -22.00 8.90 23.73
C LYS A 208 -22.15 10.10 22.79
N THR A 209 -22.58 11.22 23.37
CA THR A 209 -22.79 12.49 22.68
C THR A 209 -21.88 13.57 23.23
N VAL A 210 -21.28 14.34 22.34
CA VAL A 210 -20.55 15.58 22.64
C VAL A 210 -21.38 16.75 22.13
N THR A 211 -21.61 17.76 22.98
CA THR A 211 -22.36 18.97 22.61
C THR A 211 -21.42 20.16 22.53
N LEU A 212 -21.36 20.77 21.35
CA LEU A 212 -20.53 21.95 21.06
C LEU A 212 -21.39 23.22 21.12
N LYS A 213 -20.90 24.25 21.81
CA LYS A 213 -21.48 25.59 21.76
C LYS A 213 -20.90 26.34 20.57
N SER A 214 -21.73 26.81 19.66
CA SER A 214 -21.32 27.66 18.55
C SER A 214 -22.16 28.92 18.53
N PHE A 215 -21.50 30.08 18.45
CA PHE A 215 -22.17 31.33 18.13
C PHE A 215 -22.34 31.46 16.61
N ILE A 216 -23.51 31.92 16.16
CA ILE A 216 -23.77 32.34 14.78
C ILE A 216 -24.33 33.77 14.85
N PRO A 217 -23.81 34.73 14.05
CA PRO A 217 -24.40 36.05 13.91
C PRO A 217 -25.91 35.97 13.61
N ASP A 218 -26.69 36.88 14.18
CA ASP A 218 -28.15 37.00 14.06
C ASP A 218 -28.98 35.83 14.61
N SER A 219 -28.41 34.62 14.75
CA SER A 219 -29.08 33.42 15.30
C SER A 219 -28.75 33.12 16.77
N GLY A 220 -27.67 33.69 17.30
CA GLY A 220 -27.26 33.53 18.70
C GLY A 220 -26.40 32.28 18.97
N THR A 221 -26.53 31.70 20.16
CA THR A 221 -25.76 30.51 20.56
C THR A 221 -26.54 29.23 20.28
N GLU A 222 -26.06 28.42 19.34
CA GLU A 222 -26.57 27.09 19.05
C GLU A 222 -25.76 26.00 19.78
N PHE A 223 -26.41 24.86 20.01
CA PHE A 223 -25.83 23.67 20.63
C PHE A 223 -25.84 22.50 19.62
N ILE A 224 -24.67 22.14 19.10
CA ILE A 224 -24.53 21.05 18.13
C ILE A 224 -24.21 19.76 18.88
N SER A 225 -25.14 18.81 18.89
CA SER A 225 -24.93 17.48 19.46
C SER A 225 -24.40 16.49 18.41
N LEU A 226 -23.19 15.97 18.65
CA LEU A 226 -22.51 14.95 17.86
C LEU A 226 -22.52 13.64 18.64
N THR A 227 -23.31 12.67 18.20
CA THR A 227 -23.43 11.35 18.82
C THR A 227 -22.63 10.33 18.01
N ARG A 228 -21.85 9.49 18.70
CA ARG A 228 -21.22 8.32 18.08
C ARG A 228 -22.17 7.11 18.19
N PRO A 229 -22.36 6.33 17.12
CA PRO A 229 -23.12 5.06 17.18
C PRO A 229 -22.63 4.11 18.28
N LEU A 230 -23.49 3.16 18.68
CA LEU A 230 -23.13 2.18 19.70
C LEU A 230 -22.25 1.05 19.14
N ASP A 231 -22.58 0.53 17.95
CA ASP A 231 -21.72 -0.40 17.22
C ASP A 231 -20.65 0.40 16.46
N SER A 232 -19.39 0.24 16.87
CA SER A 232 -18.28 0.96 16.28
C SER A 232 -17.87 0.45 14.90
N HIS A 233 -18.25 -0.78 14.52
CA HIS A 233 -17.90 -1.33 13.23
C HIS A 233 -18.69 -0.69 12.08
N LEU A 234 -19.98 -0.38 12.32
CA LEU A 234 -20.90 0.13 11.30
C LEU A 234 -20.87 1.67 11.16
N GLU A 235 -20.03 2.37 11.93
CA GLU A 235 -19.91 3.85 11.91
C GLU A 235 -19.55 4.45 10.54
N HIS A 236 -19.00 3.64 9.64
CA HIS A 236 -18.47 4.04 8.33
C HIS A 236 -19.39 3.75 7.14
N VAL A 237 -20.55 3.11 7.36
CA VAL A 237 -21.17 2.31 6.31
C VAL A 237 -22.58 2.76 5.99
N ASP A 238 -22.94 2.69 4.72
CA ASP A 238 -24.32 2.74 4.26
C ASP A 238 -24.53 1.60 3.27
N PHE A 239 -25.09 0.49 3.75
CA PHE A 239 -25.38 -0.67 2.91
C PHE A 239 -26.56 -0.42 1.96
N SER A 240 -27.37 0.61 2.19
CA SER A 240 -28.51 0.95 1.33
C SER A 240 -28.04 1.25 -0.10
N SER A 241 -26.99 2.07 -0.26
CA SER A 241 -26.42 2.39 -1.59
C SER A 241 -25.94 1.14 -2.33
N LEU A 242 -25.36 0.16 -1.62
CA LEU A 242 -24.91 -1.10 -2.23
C LEU A 242 -26.10 -1.94 -2.72
N MET A 243 -27.17 -2.05 -1.92
CA MET A 243 -28.38 -2.80 -2.28
C MET A 243 -29.24 -2.11 -3.34
N CYS A 244 -29.19 -0.77 -3.43
CA CYS A 244 -29.86 -0.02 -4.51
C CYS A 244 -29.20 -0.26 -5.87
N CYS A 245 -27.90 -0.59 -5.90
CA CYS A 245 -27.12 -0.79 -7.13
C CYS A 245 -26.98 -2.26 -7.55
N LEU A 246 -27.11 -3.23 -6.64
CA LEU A 246 -26.70 -4.62 -6.87
C LEU A 246 -27.65 -5.63 -6.21
N SER A 247 -27.84 -6.77 -6.87
CA SER A 247 -28.58 -7.90 -6.29
C SER A 247 -27.78 -8.59 -5.16
N PHE A 248 -28.47 -9.33 -4.29
CA PHE A 248 -27.79 -10.07 -3.21
C PHE A 248 -26.80 -11.11 -3.74
N GLU A 249 -27.08 -11.74 -4.88
CA GLU A 249 -26.17 -12.67 -5.55
C GLU A 249 -24.91 -11.97 -6.07
N GLN A 250 -25.01 -10.71 -6.50
CA GLN A 250 -23.87 -9.92 -6.95
C GLN A 250 -23.02 -9.44 -5.77
N ILE A 251 -23.66 -8.94 -4.71
CA ILE A 251 -23.00 -8.59 -3.45
C ILE A 251 -22.24 -9.80 -2.89
N LEU A 252 -22.83 -11.00 -2.97
CA LEU A 252 -22.18 -12.24 -2.55
C LEU A 252 -20.98 -12.64 -3.43
N GLN A 253 -21.05 -12.44 -4.75
CA GLN A 253 -19.93 -12.69 -5.67
C GLN A 253 -18.78 -11.67 -5.52
N ILE A 254 -19.10 -10.42 -5.20
CA ILE A 254 -18.13 -9.39 -4.82
C ILE A 254 -17.46 -9.76 -3.50
N PHE A 255 -18.24 -10.14 -2.48
CA PHE A 255 -17.71 -10.64 -1.20
C PHE A 255 -16.81 -11.86 -1.41
N ALA A 256 -17.22 -12.83 -2.24
CA ALA A 256 -16.42 -14.00 -2.60
C ALA A 256 -15.06 -13.62 -3.21
N SER A 257 -15.05 -12.61 -4.09
CA SER A 257 -13.83 -12.07 -4.69
C SER A 257 -12.96 -11.31 -3.67
N ALA A 258 -13.58 -10.56 -2.77
CA ALA A 258 -12.89 -9.79 -1.74
C ALA A 258 -12.24 -10.71 -0.67
N VAL A 259 -12.90 -11.78 -0.23
CA VAL A 259 -12.28 -12.72 0.72
C VAL A 259 -11.12 -13.51 0.13
N LEU A 260 -10.97 -13.59 -1.20
CA LEU A 260 -9.78 -14.14 -1.85
C LEU A 260 -8.78 -13.09 -2.35
N GLU A 261 -8.94 -11.83 -1.94
CA GLU A 261 -8.03 -10.72 -2.29
C GLU A 261 -7.87 -10.56 -3.81
N ARG A 262 -8.98 -10.49 -4.55
CA ARG A 262 -8.95 -10.20 -5.99
C ARG A 262 -8.77 -8.71 -6.29
N ARG A 263 -8.50 -8.43 -7.56
CA ARG A 263 -8.56 -7.08 -8.15
C ARG A 263 -10.04 -6.75 -8.42
N ILE A 264 -10.58 -5.75 -7.74
CA ILE A 264 -12.00 -5.35 -7.87
C ILE A 264 -12.06 -3.87 -8.23
N ILE A 265 -12.75 -3.57 -9.34
CA ILE A 265 -13.02 -2.20 -9.80
C ILE A 265 -14.53 -1.98 -9.77
N PHE A 266 -14.95 -0.86 -9.21
CA PHE A 266 -16.33 -0.38 -9.28
C PHE A 266 -16.42 0.83 -10.21
N LEU A 267 -17.47 0.88 -11.04
CA LEU A 267 -17.83 2.03 -11.87
C LEU A 267 -19.17 2.60 -11.43
N ALA A 268 -19.26 3.91 -11.26
CA ALA A 268 -20.51 4.64 -11.07
C ALA A 268 -20.41 6.06 -11.62
N GLU A 269 -21.56 6.68 -11.92
CA GLU A 269 -21.62 8.10 -12.29
C GLU A 269 -21.39 9.01 -11.08
N GLY A 270 -22.10 8.76 -9.96
CA GLY A 270 -22.05 9.59 -8.75
C GLY A 270 -20.95 9.17 -7.77
N LEU A 271 -20.19 10.14 -7.27
CA LEU A 271 -19.13 9.89 -6.27
C LEU A 271 -19.66 9.40 -4.92
N SER A 272 -20.86 9.83 -4.52
CA SER A 272 -21.53 9.33 -3.31
C SER A 272 -21.69 7.81 -3.39
N THR A 273 -22.41 7.34 -4.42
CA THR A 273 -22.65 5.91 -4.68
C THR A 273 -21.35 5.12 -4.78
N LEU A 274 -20.39 5.61 -5.56
CA LEU A 274 -19.10 4.96 -5.78
C LEU A 274 -18.37 4.70 -4.45
N SER A 275 -18.18 5.75 -3.65
CA SER A 275 -17.46 5.64 -2.37
C SER A 275 -18.24 4.80 -1.35
N GLN A 276 -19.56 5.01 -1.22
CA GLN A 276 -20.41 4.25 -0.29
C GLN A 276 -20.40 2.74 -0.59
N CYS A 277 -20.57 2.33 -1.85
CA CYS A 277 -20.56 0.92 -2.24
C CYS A 277 -19.21 0.23 -1.93
N ILE A 278 -18.10 0.95 -2.05
CA ILE A 278 -16.75 0.42 -1.74
C ILE A 278 -16.48 0.37 -0.24
N HIS A 279 -17.00 1.34 0.53
CA HIS A 279 -16.97 1.29 1.99
C HIS A 279 -17.84 0.15 2.54
N ALA A 280 -19.05 -0.03 1.99
CA ALA A 280 -19.93 -1.14 2.31
C ALA A 280 -19.30 -2.50 1.97
N THR A 281 -18.72 -2.66 0.77
CA THR A 281 -18.03 -3.88 0.36
C THR A 281 -16.87 -4.23 1.31
N ALA A 282 -16.07 -3.25 1.71
CA ALA A 282 -14.98 -3.47 2.66
C ALA A 282 -15.48 -3.89 4.05
N ALA A 283 -16.62 -3.36 4.51
CA ALA A 283 -17.23 -3.70 5.79
C ALA A 283 -17.83 -5.11 5.85
N LEU A 284 -18.18 -5.71 4.71
CA LEU A 284 -18.58 -7.13 4.65
C LEU A 284 -17.48 -8.10 5.11
N LEU A 285 -16.22 -7.66 5.12
CA LEU A 285 -15.07 -8.49 5.50
C LEU A 285 -14.88 -8.63 7.02
N TYR A 286 -15.66 -7.93 7.85
CA TYR A 286 -15.50 -7.93 9.31
C TYR A 286 -15.51 -9.35 9.92
N PRO A 287 -14.53 -9.69 10.78
CA PRO A 287 -13.58 -8.81 11.47
C PRO A 287 -12.21 -8.64 10.78
N PHE A 288 -12.11 -8.98 9.50
CA PHE A 288 -10.91 -8.78 8.71
C PHE A 288 -10.91 -7.39 8.05
N SER A 289 -9.76 -6.75 8.00
CA SER A 289 -9.57 -5.45 7.34
C SER A 289 -8.85 -5.63 6.00
N TRP A 290 -9.39 -5.08 4.91
CA TRP A 290 -8.76 -5.14 3.58
C TRP A 290 -7.29 -4.68 3.65
N ALA A 291 -6.36 -5.57 3.32
CA ALA A 291 -4.93 -5.38 3.57
C ALA A 291 -4.18 -4.62 2.46
N HIS A 292 -4.75 -4.59 1.25
CA HIS A 292 -4.07 -4.13 0.04
C HIS A 292 -4.48 -2.71 -0.37
N THR A 293 -4.11 -2.28 -1.58
CA THR A 293 -4.50 -0.99 -2.17
C THR A 293 -6.02 -0.80 -2.09
N TYR A 294 -6.42 0.34 -1.54
CA TYR A 294 -7.82 0.69 -1.27
C TYR A 294 -8.06 2.15 -1.63
N ILE A 295 -8.75 2.40 -2.73
CA ILE A 295 -8.98 3.76 -3.25
C ILE A 295 -10.45 3.89 -3.67
N PRO A 296 -11.36 4.26 -2.75
CA PRO A 296 -12.80 4.37 -3.04
C PRO A 296 -13.15 5.34 -4.16
N VAL A 297 -12.28 6.32 -4.43
CA VAL A 297 -12.43 7.28 -5.53
C VAL A 297 -11.04 7.54 -6.12
N VAL A 298 -10.77 6.97 -7.28
CA VAL A 298 -9.53 7.15 -8.04
C VAL A 298 -9.64 8.44 -8.87
N PRO A 299 -8.72 9.41 -8.71
CA PRO A 299 -8.65 10.56 -9.59
C PRO A 299 -8.01 10.19 -10.94
N GLU A 300 -8.41 10.89 -12.01
CA GLU A 300 -7.87 10.78 -13.38
C GLU A 300 -6.35 10.50 -13.44
N SER A 301 -5.55 11.32 -12.76
CA SER A 301 -4.07 11.20 -12.70
C SER A 301 -3.53 9.87 -12.14
N LEU A 302 -4.38 9.03 -11.52
CA LEU A 302 -4.03 7.74 -10.92
C LEU A 302 -4.75 6.56 -11.59
N LEU A 303 -5.45 6.75 -12.72
CA LEU A 303 -6.17 5.67 -13.41
C LEU A 303 -5.29 4.46 -13.75
N GLY A 304 -4.02 4.68 -14.11
CA GLY A 304 -3.04 3.60 -14.34
C GLY A 304 -2.78 2.67 -13.15
N THR A 305 -3.37 2.93 -11.97
CA THR A 305 -3.41 2.01 -10.82
C THR A 305 -4.21 0.73 -11.14
N VAL A 306 -5.17 0.76 -12.07
CA VAL A 306 -5.96 -0.43 -12.44
C VAL A 306 -5.11 -1.55 -13.07
N CYS A 307 -3.97 -1.19 -13.67
CA CYS A 307 -2.99 -2.13 -14.22
C CYS A 307 -2.06 -2.76 -13.16
N CYS A 308 -2.31 -2.54 -11.85
CA CYS A 308 -1.43 -3.05 -10.80
C CYS A 308 -1.56 -4.58 -10.65
N PRO A 309 -0.44 -5.34 -10.60
CA PRO A 309 -0.50 -6.79 -10.47
C PRO A 309 -0.83 -7.27 -9.05
N THR A 310 -0.83 -6.41 -8.03
CA THR A 310 -1.26 -6.79 -6.67
C THR A 310 -2.78 -6.75 -6.55
N PRO A 311 -3.38 -7.40 -5.53
CA PRO A 311 -4.77 -7.16 -5.17
C PRO A 311 -5.06 -5.66 -4.95
N PHE A 312 -6.26 -5.22 -5.30
CA PHE A 312 -6.74 -3.87 -5.01
C PHE A 312 -8.27 -3.84 -5.00
N MET A 313 -8.83 -2.85 -4.31
CA MET A 313 -10.25 -2.52 -4.37
C MET A 313 -10.36 -1.02 -4.64
N VAL A 314 -10.85 -0.65 -5.83
CA VAL A 314 -10.84 0.74 -6.31
C VAL A 314 -12.16 1.16 -6.95
N GLY A 315 -12.47 2.44 -6.86
CA GLY A 315 -13.62 3.07 -7.51
C GLY A 315 -13.19 4.03 -8.58
N VAL A 316 -13.68 3.86 -9.80
CA VAL A 316 -13.42 4.73 -10.94
C VAL A 316 -14.75 5.35 -11.40
N GLN A 317 -14.74 6.62 -11.82
CA GLN A 317 -15.95 7.23 -12.39
C GLN A 317 -16.30 6.62 -13.75
N MET A 318 -17.60 6.48 -14.02
CA MET A 318 -18.12 5.91 -15.28
C MET A 318 -17.59 6.61 -16.54
N ARG A 319 -17.23 7.90 -16.47
CA ARG A 319 -16.59 8.63 -17.60
C ARG A 319 -15.29 7.98 -18.10
N PHE A 320 -14.54 7.32 -17.23
CA PHE A 320 -13.28 6.65 -17.58
C PHE A 320 -13.48 5.15 -17.90
N ARG A 321 -14.73 4.68 -18.06
CA ARG A 321 -15.07 3.28 -18.39
C ARG A 321 -14.26 2.76 -19.57
N GLN A 322 -14.16 3.52 -20.67
CA GLN A 322 -13.48 3.04 -21.87
C GLN A 322 -11.96 2.91 -21.66
N GLU A 323 -11.32 3.89 -21.02
CA GLU A 323 -9.91 3.83 -20.64
C GLU A 323 -9.61 2.64 -19.70
N VAL A 324 -10.52 2.33 -18.78
CA VAL A 324 -10.42 1.12 -17.94
C VAL A 324 -10.59 -0.14 -18.78
N LEU A 325 -11.55 -0.22 -19.70
CA LEU A 325 -11.75 -1.39 -20.56
C LEU A 325 -10.59 -1.63 -21.55
N ASP A 326 -9.96 -0.56 -22.04
CA ASP A 326 -8.80 -0.59 -22.93
C ASP A 326 -7.49 -0.87 -22.18
N SER A 327 -7.50 -0.82 -20.84
CA SER A 327 -6.32 -1.08 -20.01
C SER A 327 -5.99 -2.59 -19.95
N PRO A 328 -4.70 -2.98 -20.05
CA PRO A 328 -4.26 -4.37 -20.03
C PRO A 328 -4.38 -4.97 -18.61
N MET A 329 -5.56 -5.49 -18.29
CA MET A 329 -5.92 -6.05 -17.00
C MET A 329 -6.20 -7.55 -17.10
N GLU A 330 -5.66 -8.33 -16.16
CA GLU A 330 -5.92 -9.76 -16.00
C GLU A 330 -6.67 -10.02 -14.68
N GLU A 331 -7.53 -11.05 -14.62
CA GLU A 331 -8.20 -11.52 -13.39
C GLU A 331 -8.88 -10.43 -12.54
N VAL A 332 -9.54 -9.45 -13.20
CA VAL A 332 -10.28 -8.34 -12.56
C VAL A 332 -11.78 -8.63 -12.54
N LEU A 333 -12.44 -8.37 -11.40
CA LEU A 333 -13.89 -8.21 -11.32
C LEU A 333 -14.23 -6.73 -11.55
N LEU A 334 -14.86 -6.40 -12.69
CA LEU A 334 -15.28 -5.05 -13.04
C LEU A 334 -16.80 -4.91 -12.86
N VAL A 335 -17.21 -4.18 -11.84
CA VAL A 335 -18.60 -3.99 -11.41
C VAL A 335 -19.15 -2.67 -11.93
N ASP A 336 -20.27 -2.73 -12.64
CA ASP A 336 -21.08 -1.58 -13.04
C ASP A 336 -22.19 -1.36 -12.00
N LEU A 337 -22.09 -0.27 -11.23
CA LEU A 337 -23.08 0.10 -10.21
C LEU A 337 -24.27 0.90 -10.78
N CYS A 338 -24.25 1.29 -12.05
CA CYS A 338 -25.37 1.98 -12.69
C CYS A 338 -26.35 0.94 -13.26
N GLU A 339 -25.85 -0.02 -14.03
CA GLU A 339 -26.66 -1.11 -14.60
C GLU A 339 -26.85 -2.29 -13.64
N GLY A 340 -26.08 -2.33 -12.55
CA GLY A 340 -26.06 -3.47 -11.63
C GLY A 340 -25.60 -4.74 -12.35
N THR A 341 -24.43 -4.70 -12.99
CA THR A 341 -23.88 -5.83 -13.77
C THR A 341 -22.37 -6.00 -13.60
N PHE A 342 -21.83 -7.14 -14.05
CA PHE A 342 -20.38 -7.35 -14.15
C PHE A 342 -19.96 -7.25 -15.61
N LEU A 343 -19.08 -6.31 -15.92
CA LEU A 343 -18.54 -6.09 -17.26
C LEU A 343 -17.40 -7.06 -17.56
N MET A 344 -16.65 -7.46 -16.52
CA MET A 344 -15.66 -8.51 -16.54
C MET A 344 -15.73 -9.31 -15.23
N SER A 345 -15.52 -10.61 -15.32
CA SER A 345 -15.44 -11.54 -14.19
C SER A 345 -14.33 -12.55 -14.41
N VAL A 346 -13.87 -13.19 -13.34
CA VAL A 346 -12.87 -14.27 -13.39
C VAL A 346 -13.55 -15.62 -13.70
N GLY A 347 -14.85 -15.75 -13.38
CA GLY A 347 -15.73 -16.82 -13.83
C GLY A 347 -15.98 -17.94 -12.81
N ASP A 348 -15.23 -17.97 -11.70
CA ASP A 348 -15.39 -18.93 -10.59
C ASP A 348 -15.99 -18.32 -9.32
N GLU A 349 -16.49 -17.07 -9.35
CA GLU A 349 -16.95 -16.34 -8.16
C GLU A 349 -18.00 -17.13 -7.34
N LYS A 350 -18.89 -17.83 -8.04
CA LYS A 350 -19.96 -18.67 -7.46
C LYS A 350 -19.44 -19.95 -6.80
N ASP A 351 -18.24 -20.41 -7.15
CA ASP A 351 -17.62 -21.65 -6.66
C ASP A 351 -16.61 -21.41 -5.50
N ILE A 352 -16.32 -20.15 -5.17
CA ILE A 352 -15.39 -19.78 -4.09
C ILE A 352 -15.93 -20.18 -2.71
N LEU A 353 -17.19 -19.81 -2.43
CA LEU A 353 -17.81 -19.93 -1.11
C LEU A 353 -18.52 -21.30 -0.97
N PRO A 354 -18.59 -21.90 0.23
CA PRO A 354 -19.34 -23.14 0.44
C PRO A 354 -20.83 -22.95 0.13
N PRO A 355 -21.46 -23.74 -0.77
CA PRO A 355 -22.82 -23.48 -1.26
C PRO A 355 -23.87 -23.27 -0.15
N LYS A 356 -23.91 -24.16 0.86
CA LYS A 356 -24.82 -24.00 2.01
C LYS A 356 -24.69 -22.66 2.73
N LEU A 357 -23.49 -22.09 2.79
CA LEU A 357 -23.27 -20.79 3.42
C LEU A 357 -23.62 -19.62 2.49
N GLN A 358 -23.65 -19.85 1.17
CA GLN A 358 -24.22 -18.90 0.20
C GLN A 358 -25.74 -18.86 0.37
N ASP A 359 -26.38 -20.04 0.41
CA ASP A 359 -27.82 -20.19 0.63
C ASP A 359 -28.25 -19.52 1.96
N ASP A 360 -27.55 -19.82 3.07
CA ASP A 360 -27.77 -19.19 4.39
C ASP A 360 -27.73 -17.64 4.33
N ILE A 361 -26.80 -17.05 3.55
CA ILE A 361 -26.67 -15.59 3.41
C ILE A 361 -27.81 -15.01 2.57
N LEU A 362 -28.09 -15.61 1.40
CA LEU A 362 -29.14 -15.12 0.50
C LEU A 362 -30.52 -15.21 1.15
N GLU A 363 -30.81 -16.31 1.84
CA GLU A 363 -32.04 -16.45 2.63
C GLU A 363 -32.12 -15.35 3.71
N SER A 364 -31.05 -15.15 4.48
CA SER A 364 -31.02 -14.12 5.54
C SER A 364 -31.23 -12.70 5.01
N LEU A 365 -30.62 -12.34 3.87
CA LEU A 365 -30.77 -11.02 3.24
C LEU A 365 -32.16 -10.82 2.60
N SER A 366 -32.80 -11.90 2.13
CA SER A 366 -34.18 -11.85 1.65
C SER A 366 -35.20 -11.62 2.78
N GLN A 367 -34.85 -11.99 4.02
CA GLN A 367 -35.74 -11.96 5.17
C GLN A 367 -35.69 -10.64 5.94
N GLY A 368 -36.35 -9.61 5.40
CA GLY A 368 -36.91 -8.55 6.25
C GLY A 368 -36.40 -7.12 6.04
N ILE A 369 -36.09 -6.73 4.81
CA ILE A 369 -36.11 -5.30 4.45
C ILE A 369 -37.58 -4.84 4.45
N LYS A 370 -37.92 -3.92 5.36
CA LYS A 370 -39.24 -3.26 5.41
C LYS A 370 -39.05 -1.78 5.14
N GLU A 371 -40.00 -1.17 4.43
CA GLU A 371 -39.96 0.23 3.96
C GLU A 371 -39.76 1.29 5.07
N SER A 372 -39.90 0.93 6.35
CA SER A 372 -39.79 1.81 7.52
C SER A 372 -38.51 1.66 8.36
N GLN A 373 -37.48 0.97 7.86
CA GLN A 373 -36.22 0.77 8.59
C GLN A 373 -35.29 1.99 8.57
N THR A 374 -34.54 2.18 9.65
CA THR A 374 -33.44 3.15 9.71
C THR A 374 -32.17 2.61 9.04
N SER A 375 -31.27 3.49 8.60
CA SER A 375 -29.97 3.10 8.02
C SER A 375 -29.16 2.19 8.97
N GLU A 376 -29.20 2.45 10.28
CA GLU A 376 -28.55 1.58 11.29
C GLU A 376 -29.13 0.15 11.30
N GLN A 377 -30.46 0.01 11.23
CA GLN A 377 -31.13 -1.30 11.17
C GLN A 377 -30.83 -2.05 9.88
N ILE A 378 -30.77 -1.33 8.75
CA ILE A 378 -30.35 -1.89 7.46
C ILE A 378 -28.90 -2.38 7.55
N ASN A 379 -28.01 -1.58 8.14
CA ASN A 379 -26.60 -1.94 8.26
C ASN A 379 -26.38 -3.18 9.16
N GLU A 380 -27.10 -3.30 10.28
CA GLU A 380 -27.06 -4.50 11.13
C GLU A 380 -27.60 -5.73 10.38
N HIS A 381 -28.74 -5.57 9.68
CA HIS A 381 -29.37 -6.65 8.92
C HIS A 381 -28.46 -7.19 7.81
N VAL A 382 -27.81 -6.31 7.03
CA VAL A 382 -26.93 -6.70 5.92
C VAL A 382 -25.61 -7.27 6.40
N SER A 383 -24.99 -6.72 7.46
CA SER A 383 -23.67 -7.20 7.93
C SER A 383 -23.74 -8.54 8.67
N ARG A 384 -24.80 -8.79 9.44
CA ARG A 384 -24.94 -9.97 10.32
C ARG A 384 -24.74 -11.33 9.61
N PRO A 385 -25.28 -11.62 8.42
CA PRO A 385 -25.04 -12.88 7.71
C PRO A 385 -23.56 -13.13 7.38
N PHE A 386 -22.80 -12.09 7.01
CA PHE A 386 -21.37 -12.19 6.70
C PHE A 386 -20.52 -12.39 7.96
N VAL A 387 -20.89 -11.76 9.08
CA VAL A 387 -20.27 -12.06 10.38
C VAL A 387 -20.53 -13.51 10.78
N GLN A 388 -21.76 -14.02 10.60
CA GLN A 388 -22.08 -15.42 10.85
C GLN A 388 -21.31 -16.39 9.93
N PHE A 389 -21.07 -16.01 8.67
CA PHE A 389 -20.20 -16.77 7.76
C PHE A 389 -18.78 -16.93 8.33
N PHE A 390 -18.18 -15.87 8.85
CA PHE A 390 -16.86 -15.95 9.49
C PHE A 390 -16.90 -16.72 10.81
N VAL A 391 -17.92 -16.55 11.67
CA VAL A 391 -18.10 -17.39 12.87
C VAL A 391 -18.13 -18.88 12.49
N LYS A 392 -18.94 -19.26 11.48
CA LYS A 392 -19.09 -20.66 11.01
C LYS A 392 -17.85 -21.23 10.31
N THR A 393 -16.96 -20.41 9.76
CA THR A 393 -15.79 -20.86 8.97
C THR A 393 -14.46 -20.73 9.69
N VAL A 394 -14.28 -19.70 10.52
CA VAL A 394 -13.00 -19.35 11.16
C VAL A 394 -13.10 -19.01 12.65
N GLY A 395 -14.31 -18.93 13.24
CA GLY A 395 -14.50 -18.58 14.66
C GLY A 395 -13.76 -19.49 15.66
N HIS A 396 -13.44 -20.73 15.27
CA HIS A 396 -12.67 -21.68 16.08
C HIS A 396 -11.14 -21.44 16.09
N TYR A 397 -10.63 -20.37 15.46
CA TYR A 397 -9.20 -20.09 15.29
C TYR A 397 -8.39 -20.08 16.60
N ALA A 398 -8.95 -19.54 17.69
CA ALA A 398 -8.26 -19.35 18.96
C ALA A 398 -7.74 -20.67 19.55
N SER A 399 -8.50 -21.77 19.39
CA SER A 399 -8.12 -23.12 19.81
C SER A 399 -6.91 -23.70 19.05
N TYR A 400 -6.43 -23.02 18.02
CA TYR A 400 -5.29 -23.41 17.19
C TYR A 400 -4.10 -22.44 17.32
N ILE A 401 -4.14 -21.48 18.25
CA ILE A 401 -2.98 -20.68 18.66
C ILE A 401 -2.35 -21.38 19.88
N LYS A 402 -1.20 -22.04 19.70
CA LYS A 402 -0.43 -22.57 20.83
C LYS A 402 0.48 -21.48 21.38
N ARG A 403 0.39 -21.19 22.67
CA ARG A 403 1.30 -20.27 23.35
C ARG A 403 2.52 -21.02 23.88
N GLU A 404 3.70 -20.51 23.58
CA GLU A 404 4.96 -20.98 24.15
C GLU A 404 5.22 -20.32 25.52
N ALA A 405 6.18 -20.83 26.31
CA ALA A 405 6.44 -20.36 27.67
C ALA A 405 6.91 -18.89 27.75
N ASN A 406 7.37 -18.32 26.64
CA ASN A 406 7.71 -16.91 26.46
C ASN A 406 6.48 -16.00 26.24
N GLY A 407 5.27 -16.57 26.16
CA GLY A 407 4.01 -15.87 25.90
C GLY A 407 3.65 -15.70 24.41
N GLN A 408 4.57 -16.03 23.49
CA GLN A 408 4.36 -15.90 22.04
C GLN A 408 3.34 -16.95 21.56
N GLY A 409 2.30 -16.50 20.86
CA GLY A 409 1.37 -17.38 20.14
C GLY A 409 1.97 -17.91 18.84
N ARG A 410 1.65 -19.16 18.50
CA ARG A 410 1.97 -19.80 17.22
C ARG A 410 0.77 -20.56 16.66
N PHE A 411 0.28 -20.11 15.52
CA PHE A 411 -0.91 -20.63 14.87
C PHE A 411 -0.66 -21.95 14.11
N GLN A 412 -1.60 -22.88 14.23
CA GLN A 412 -1.52 -24.22 13.66
C GLN A 412 -2.37 -24.39 12.40
N GLU A 413 -2.03 -23.64 11.33
CA GLU A 413 -2.77 -23.60 10.05
C GLU A 413 -3.30 -24.97 9.59
N ARG A 414 -2.40 -25.98 9.50
CA ARG A 414 -2.75 -27.32 9.01
C ARG A 414 -3.71 -28.09 9.91
N ALA A 415 -3.73 -27.81 11.21
CA ALA A 415 -4.69 -28.41 12.15
C ALA A 415 -6.04 -27.67 12.09
N PHE A 416 -6.00 -26.34 12.06
CA PHE A 416 -7.16 -25.45 12.01
C PHE A 416 -8.13 -25.77 10.86
N TYR A 417 -7.66 -25.78 9.60
CA TYR A 417 -8.58 -26.08 8.49
C TYR A 417 -8.96 -27.55 8.42
N LYS A 418 -8.14 -28.48 8.94
CA LYS A 418 -8.47 -29.92 9.00
C LYS A 418 -9.62 -30.22 9.97
N ALA A 419 -9.78 -29.42 11.02
CA ALA A 419 -10.85 -29.58 12.01
C ALA A 419 -12.26 -29.39 11.44
N LEU A 420 -12.40 -28.61 10.36
CA LEU A 420 -13.67 -28.39 9.68
C LEU A 420 -14.19 -29.70 9.06
N THR A 421 -15.32 -30.19 9.57
CA THR A 421 -15.98 -31.44 9.11
C THR A 421 -16.45 -31.34 7.66
N SER A 422 -17.06 -30.21 7.28
CA SER A 422 -17.51 -29.93 5.91
C SER A 422 -16.34 -29.86 4.93
N LYS A 423 -16.37 -30.70 3.89
CA LYS A 423 -15.40 -30.71 2.78
C LYS A 423 -15.40 -29.39 1.99
N ALA A 424 -16.56 -28.74 1.87
CA ALA A 424 -16.70 -27.44 1.19
C ALA A 424 -16.06 -26.32 2.02
N ASN A 425 -16.41 -26.20 3.30
CA ASN A 425 -15.81 -25.22 4.22
C ASN A 425 -14.29 -25.42 4.31
N ARG A 426 -13.83 -26.68 4.41
CA ARG A 426 -12.40 -27.02 4.39
C ARG A 426 -11.69 -26.59 3.11
N ARG A 427 -12.34 -26.69 1.94
CA ARG A 427 -11.79 -26.22 0.64
C ARG A 427 -11.66 -24.70 0.62
N PHE A 428 -12.72 -23.99 1.00
CA PHE A 428 -12.72 -22.52 1.12
C PHE A 428 -11.65 -22.04 2.10
N VAL A 429 -11.69 -22.52 3.36
CA VAL A 429 -10.76 -22.07 4.40
C VAL A 429 -9.31 -22.40 4.06
N LYS A 430 -9.02 -23.52 3.37
CA LYS A 430 -7.66 -23.80 2.87
C LYS A 430 -7.14 -22.75 1.86
N LYS A 431 -8.02 -22.12 1.06
CA LYS A 431 -7.67 -20.94 0.25
C LYS A 431 -7.54 -19.70 1.15
N PHE A 432 -8.56 -19.43 1.98
CA PHE A 432 -8.65 -18.23 2.81
C PHE A 432 -7.48 -18.05 3.79
N VAL A 433 -6.95 -19.11 4.39
CA VAL A 433 -5.78 -19.00 5.31
C VAL A 433 -4.47 -18.55 4.63
N LYS A 434 -4.47 -18.36 3.30
CA LYS A 434 -3.34 -17.85 2.52
C LYS A 434 -3.44 -16.36 2.18
N THR A 435 -4.52 -15.69 2.56
CA THR A 435 -4.72 -14.26 2.32
C THR A 435 -4.01 -13.41 3.36
N GLN A 436 -3.68 -12.18 2.99
CA GLN A 436 -3.10 -11.21 3.91
C GLN A 436 -4.13 -10.75 4.96
N LEU A 437 -5.41 -10.64 4.60
CA LEU A 437 -6.57 -10.52 5.49
C LEU A 437 -6.46 -11.47 6.70
N PHE A 438 -6.38 -12.78 6.44
CA PHE A 438 -6.30 -13.78 7.50
C PHE A 438 -4.97 -13.73 8.25
N SER A 439 -3.87 -13.51 7.53
CA SER A 439 -2.52 -13.40 8.10
C SER A 439 -2.42 -12.29 9.15
N LEU A 440 -2.89 -11.08 8.84
CA LEU A 440 -2.87 -9.93 9.76
C LEU A 440 -3.73 -10.17 11.01
N PHE A 441 -4.94 -10.72 10.84
CA PHE A 441 -5.83 -11.05 11.94
C PHE A 441 -5.19 -12.06 12.92
N ILE A 442 -4.56 -13.11 12.39
CA ILE A 442 -3.88 -14.12 13.23
C ILE A 442 -2.63 -13.55 13.91
N GLN A 443 -1.80 -12.77 13.21
CA GLN A 443 -0.61 -12.14 13.80
C GLN A 443 -0.96 -11.26 15.01
N GLU A 444 -2.12 -10.60 14.97
CA GLU A 444 -2.59 -9.79 16.09
C GLU A 444 -3.08 -10.65 17.27
N ALA A 445 -3.83 -11.72 16.99
CA ALA A 445 -4.25 -12.68 18.00
C ALA A 445 -3.09 -13.47 18.65
N GLU A 446 -2.00 -13.71 17.91
CA GLU A 446 -0.77 -14.32 18.43
C GLU A 446 -0.04 -13.41 19.44
N LYS A 447 -0.08 -12.08 19.23
CA LYS A 447 0.52 -11.08 20.14
C LYS A 447 -0.33 -10.80 21.37
N SER A 448 -1.65 -10.68 21.22
CA SER A 448 -2.53 -10.42 22.36
C SER A 448 -2.52 -11.59 23.34
N LYS A 449 -2.59 -11.33 24.65
CA LYS A 449 -2.74 -12.36 25.69
C LYS A 449 -4.15 -12.96 25.68
N ASN A 450 -5.16 -12.11 25.50
CA ASN A 450 -6.55 -12.48 25.32
C ASN A 450 -6.88 -12.31 23.82
N PRO A 451 -6.94 -13.40 23.02
CA PRO A 451 -7.22 -13.26 21.59
C PRO A 451 -8.57 -12.55 21.40
N PRO A 452 -8.73 -11.72 20.34
CA PRO A 452 -9.91 -10.87 20.20
C PRO A 452 -11.21 -11.68 20.33
N ALA A 453 -12.03 -11.32 21.32
CA ALA A 453 -13.32 -11.95 21.64
C ALA A 453 -14.41 -11.65 20.59
N VAL A 454 -14.02 -11.21 19.40
CA VAL A 454 -14.87 -10.68 18.33
C VAL A 454 -15.85 -11.73 17.79
N PHE A 455 -15.49 -13.02 17.86
CA PHE A 455 -16.39 -14.13 17.55
C PHE A 455 -17.10 -14.71 18.79
N SER A 456 -16.71 -14.31 20.01
CA SER A 456 -17.30 -14.81 21.27
C SER A 456 -18.60 -14.09 21.63
N THR A 457 -18.78 -12.83 21.23
CA THR A 457 -20.02 -12.06 21.46
C THR A 457 -21.25 -12.70 20.80
N GLY A 458 -21.06 -13.66 19.89
CA GLY A 458 -22.13 -14.47 19.29
C GLY A 458 -22.89 -15.36 20.28
N GLU A 459 -22.35 -15.65 21.46
CA GLU A 459 -23.05 -16.45 22.50
C GLU A 459 -24.29 -15.75 23.07
N ASN A 460 -24.33 -14.41 23.03
CA ASN A 460 -25.55 -13.67 23.39
C ASN A 460 -26.65 -13.78 22.31
N LEU A 461 -26.28 -13.91 21.03
CA LEU A 461 -27.26 -14.09 19.94
C LEU A 461 -27.88 -15.49 19.92
N THR A 462 -27.11 -16.54 20.21
CA THR A 462 -27.64 -17.93 20.25
C THR A 462 -28.56 -18.18 21.44
N SER A 463 -28.36 -17.46 22.56
CA SER A 463 -29.22 -17.56 23.75
C SER A 463 -30.69 -17.13 23.51
N ILE A 464 -30.92 -16.27 22.51
CA ILE A 464 -32.25 -15.77 22.14
C ILE A 464 -33.00 -16.79 21.28
N THR A 465 -32.29 -17.50 20.38
CA THR A 465 -32.91 -18.49 19.47
C THR A 465 -33.35 -19.77 20.20
N LEU A 466 -32.62 -20.20 21.24
CA LEU A 466 -32.90 -21.47 21.95
C LEU A 466 -34.03 -21.39 22.99
N LYS A 467 -34.69 -20.24 23.16
CA LYS A 467 -35.78 -20.05 24.14
C LYS A 467 -37.20 -20.13 23.55
N LYS A 468 -37.32 -20.40 22.24
CA LYS A 468 -38.59 -20.65 21.54
C LYS A 468 -38.44 -21.91 20.68
N GLU A 469 -38.72 -23.07 21.27
CA GLU A 469 -39.49 -24.18 20.69
C GLU A 469 -39.42 -25.42 21.59
N SER A 470 -40.52 -25.69 22.29
CA SER A 470 -40.82 -27.02 22.84
C SER A 470 -41.54 -27.85 21.77
N PRO A 471 -41.20 -29.12 21.57
CA PRO A 471 -41.60 -29.88 20.38
C PRO A 471 -43.04 -30.40 20.47
N THR A 472 -43.72 -30.49 19.31
CA THR A 472 -44.95 -31.29 19.16
C THR A 472 -44.82 -32.25 17.97
N THR A 473 -45.27 -33.48 18.16
CA THR A 473 -45.01 -34.66 17.31
C THR A 473 -45.93 -34.76 16.09
N GLN A 474 -45.37 -35.10 14.91
CA GLN A 474 -45.93 -36.00 13.86
C GLN A 474 -44.89 -36.10 12.72
N GLN A 475 -44.19 -37.21 12.46
CA GLN A 475 -44.57 -38.58 12.07
C GLN A 475 -44.81 -38.76 10.55
N SER A 476 -43.76 -39.24 9.86
CA SER A 476 -43.77 -40.17 8.72
C SER A 476 -44.60 -39.85 7.46
N ILE A 477 -43.94 -39.86 6.28
CA ILE A 477 -44.11 -40.93 5.28
C ILE A 477 -42.93 -40.96 4.30
N ARG A 478 -42.65 -42.15 3.79
CA ARG A 478 -41.49 -42.54 2.98
C ARG A 478 -41.95 -42.93 1.58
N THR A 479 -41.36 -42.34 0.54
CA THR A 479 -41.49 -42.85 -0.83
C THR A 479 -40.21 -42.65 -1.64
N GLU A 480 -39.60 -43.77 -1.99
CA GLU A 480 -38.61 -44.00 -3.04
C GLU A 480 -39.04 -45.33 -3.72
N PRO A 481 -38.46 -45.77 -4.85
CA PRO A 481 -37.70 -45.05 -5.89
C PRO A 481 -38.24 -45.38 -7.31
N ARG A 482 -37.53 -44.94 -8.36
CA ARG A 482 -37.06 -45.90 -9.40
C ARG A 482 -35.93 -45.36 -10.27
N ASN A 483 -34.99 -46.26 -10.56
CA ASN A 483 -33.78 -46.04 -11.37
C ASN A 483 -34.07 -46.20 -12.87
N LEU A 484 -33.13 -45.72 -13.70
CA LEU A 484 -32.41 -46.49 -14.74
C LEU A 484 -31.18 -45.62 -15.18
N THR A 485 -29.93 -46.02 -14.94
CA THR A 485 -28.99 -46.67 -15.89
C THR A 485 -28.81 -45.93 -17.24
N THR A 486 -27.63 -45.70 -17.82
CA THR A 486 -26.26 -46.21 -17.52
C THR A 486 -25.17 -45.37 -18.21
N ALA A 487 -24.01 -45.27 -17.56
CA ALA A 487 -22.65 -45.05 -18.06
C ALA A 487 -22.37 -44.54 -19.51
N ARG A 488 -21.55 -43.48 -19.59
CA ARG A 488 -20.38 -43.46 -20.50
C ARG A 488 -19.17 -42.87 -19.78
N LYS A 489 -18.07 -43.63 -19.68
CA LYS A 489 -16.78 -43.13 -19.17
C LYS A 489 -16.08 -42.35 -20.29
N SER A 490 -15.63 -41.13 -20.00
CA SER A 490 -14.52 -40.49 -20.71
C SER A 490 -13.40 -40.23 -19.71
N THR A 491 -12.18 -40.59 -20.09
CA THR A 491 -10.96 -40.37 -19.28
C THR A 491 -10.55 -38.89 -19.32
N PRO A 492 -10.01 -38.33 -18.23
CA PRO A 492 -9.57 -36.94 -18.21
C PRO A 492 -8.28 -36.77 -19.02
N LEU A 493 -8.15 -35.66 -19.76
CA LEU A 493 -6.85 -35.19 -20.25
C LEU A 493 -6.06 -34.63 -19.07
N GLU A 494 -4.86 -35.15 -18.84
CA GLU A 494 -3.88 -34.51 -17.97
C GLU A 494 -3.32 -33.26 -18.67
N LEU A 495 -3.50 -32.07 -18.07
CA LEU A 495 -2.67 -30.91 -18.43
C LEU A 495 -1.25 -31.14 -17.88
N ARG A 496 -0.28 -31.32 -18.78
CA ARG A 496 1.14 -31.14 -18.44
C ARG A 496 1.45 -29.64 -18.27
N PRO A 497 2.39 -29.28 -17.37
CA PRO A 497 2.94 -27.93 -17.35
C PRO A 497 3.71 -27.65 -18.65
N ALA A 498 3.58 -26.44 -19.18
CA ALA A 498 4.26 -25.99 -20.39
C ALA A 498 5.79 -26.04 -20.23
N THR A 499 6.48 -26.28 -21.34
CA THR A 499 7.95 -26.39 -21.37
C THR A 499 8.60 -25.17 -22.03
N PRO A 500 9.90 -24.92 -21.84
CA PRO A 500 10.59 -23.78 -22.47
C PRO A 500 10.52 -23.74 -24.00
N ALA A 501 10.16 -24.83 -24.68
CA ALA A 501 9.95 -24.87 -26.12
C ALA A 501 8.69 -24.09 -26.56
N ASP A 502 7.67 -24.00 -25.72
CA ASP A 502 6.40 -23.35 -26.06
C ASP A 502 6.59 -21.83 -26.22
N TRP A 503 7.49 -21.24 -25.42
CA TRP A 503 7.89 -19.82 -25.51
C TRP A 503 8.64 -19.47 -26.81
N VAL A 504 9.41 -20.41 -27.37
CA VAL A 504 10.17 -20.19 -28.62
C VAL A 504 9.22 -20.07 -29.83
N THR A 505 8.05 -20.68 -29.75
CA THR A 505 7.03 -20.63 -30.81
C THR A 505 6.37 -19.24 -30.90
N LEU A 506 6.17 -18.56 -29.77
CA LEU A 506 5.62 -17.20 -29.72
C LEU A 506 6.54 -16.16 -30.38
N ILE A 507 7.87 -16.35 -30.26
CA ILE A 507 8.88 -15.45 -30.85
C ILE A 507 8.96 -15.58 -32.38
N ARG A 508 8.51 -16.70 -32.97
CA ARG A 508 8.51 -16.91 -34.43
C ARG A 508 7.34 -16.26 -35.18
N GLY A 509 6.33 -15.74 -34.48
CA GLY A 509 5.17 -15.08 -35.09
C GLY A 509 5.41 -13.65 -35.59
N SER A 510 6.49 -12.99 -35.14
CA SER A 510 6.76 -11.58 -35.42
C SER A 510 7.78 -11.41 -36.55
N THR A 511 7.31 -11.18 -37.76
CA THR A 511 8.14 -10.91 -38.94
C THR A 511 8.91 -9.59 -38.84
N PHE A 512 10.22 -9.70 -38.54
CA PHE A 512 11.31 -8.86 -39.05
C PHE A 512 11.07 -7.34 -39.22
N THR A 513 10.44 -6.69 -38.24
CA THR A 513 10.26 -5.21 -38.17
C THR A 513 10.55 -4.65 -36.77
N THR A 514 11.02 -5.50 -35.85
CA THR A 514 10.91 -5.31 -34.40
C THR A 514 12.15 -4.72 -33.70
N LEU A 515 13.09 -4.10 -34.42
CA LEU A 515 14.23 -3.42 -33.76
C LEU A 515 13.89 -2.00 -33.26
N SER A 516 12.84 -1.36 -33.82
CA SER A 516 12.47 0.01 -33.43
C SER A 516 11.55 0.11 -32.21
N ARG A 517 10.81 -0.95 -31.86
CA ARG A 517 9.78 -0.92 -30.78
C ARG A 517 10.23 -1.52 -29.43
N LEU A 518 11.37 -2.20 -29.39
CA LEU A 518 11.86 -2.87 -28.17
C LEU A 518 12.29 -1.94 -27.01
N PRO A 519 12.74 -0.68 -27.22
CA PRO A 519 13.04 0.23 -26.11
C PRO A 519 11.78 0.76 -25.42
N ASP A 520 10.76 1.08 -26.23
CA ASP A 520 9.58 1.83 -25.75
C ASP A 520 8.62 0.94 -24.95
N THR A 521 8.62 -0.37 -25.19
CA THR A 521 7.82 -1.33 -24.41
C THR A 521 8.13 -1.31 -22.91
N GLY A 522 9.30 -0.84 -22.49
CA GLY A 522 9.64 -0.68 -21.06
C GLY A 522 9.13 0.61 -20.41
N THR A 523 8.37 1.46 -21.13
CA THR A 523 8.01 2.82 -20.66
C THR A 523 6.54 3.00 -20.30
N VAL A 524 5.66 2.11 -20.75
CA VAL A 524 4.21 2.08 -20.48
C VAL A 524 3.91 1.11 -19.33
N ALA A 525 2.79 1.28 -18.63
CA ALA A 525 2.37 0.36 -17.56
C ALA A 525 1.44 -0.72 -18.14
N PRO A 526 1.54 -1.99 -17.71
CA PRO A 526 2.30 -2.51 -16.57
C PRO A 526 3.77 -2.86 -16.85
N GLU A 527 4.20 -2.89 -18.11
CA GLU A 527 5.51 -3.41 -18.54
C GLU A 527 6.67 -2.70 -17.84
N LYS A 528 6.59 -1.37 -17.66
CA LYS A 528 7.59 -0.56 -16.95
C LYS A 528 7.80 -0.99 -15.49
N CYS A 529 6.76 -1.48 -14.82
CA CYS A 529 6.84 -1.94 -13.44
C CYS A 529 7.50 -3.33 -13.36
N LEU A 530 7.17 -4.22 -14.30
CA LEU A 530 7.83 -5.52 -14.43
C LEU A 530 9.31 -5.36 -14.81
N PHE A 531 9.60 -4.50 -15.79
CA PHE A 531 10.95 -4.19 -16.25
C PHE A 531 11.80 -3.56 -15.13
N GLY A 532 11.26 -2.57 -14.41
CA GLY A 532 11.91 -1.97 -13.23
C GLY A 532 12.17 -3.00 -12.12
N ALA A 533 11.22 -3.89 -11.83
CA ALA A 533 11.42 -4.97 -10.85
C ALA A 533 12.54 -5.94 -11.30
N MET A 534 12.53 -6.38 -12.57
CA MET A 534 13.55 -7.26 -13.13
C MET A 534 14.94 -6.63 -13.13
N LEU A 535 15.07 -5.34 -13.47
CA LEU A 535 16.35 -4.63 -13.44
C LEU A 535 16.88 -4.43 -12.01
N ASN A 536 16.01 -4.16 -11.04
CA ASN A 536 16.42 -4.08 -9.63
C ASN A 536 16.88 -5.46 -9.09
N ILE A 537 16.19 -6.56 -9.45
CA ILE A 537 16.63 -7.92 -9.12
C ILE A 537 17.98 -8.21 -9.78
N ALA A 538 18.16 -7.85 -11.06
CA ALA A 538 19.42 -7.99 -11.77
C ALA A 538 20.55 -7.19 -11.09
N ALA A 539 20.30 -5.97 -10.62
CA ALA A 539 21.27 -5.16 -9.88
C ALA A 539 21.74 -5.85 -8.59
N VAL A 540 20.82 -6.44 -7.81
CA VAL A 540 21.17 -7.22 -6.60
C VAL A 540 22.02 -8.46 -6.94
N LEU A 541 21.65 -9.20 -8.00
CA LEU A 541 22.42 -10.36 -8.46
C LEU A 541 23.80 -9.97 -9.00
N CYS A 542 23.92 -8.81 -9.66
CA CYS A 542 25.20 -8.25 -10.08
C CYS A 542 26.06 -7.86 -8.88
N VAL A 543 25.52 -7.18 -7.86
CA VAL A 543 26.24 -6.86 -6.61
C VAL A 543 26.78 -8.14 -5.94
N ALA A 544 25.95 -9.18 -5.80
CA ALA A 544 26.37 -10.46 -5.24
C ALA A 544 27.50 -11.10 -6.07
N THR A 545 27.37 -11.11 -7.40
CA THR A 545 28.36 -11.64 -8.34
C THR A 545 29.70 -10.90 -8.26
N ILE A 546 29.66 -9.56 -8.23
CA ILE A 546 30.84 -8.70 -8.12
C ILE A 546 31.52 -8.90 -6.76
N TYR A 547 30.76 -9.04 -5.68
CA TYR A 547 31.31 -9.30 -4.34
C TYR A 547 31.97 -10.69 -4.22
N VAL A 548 31.33 -11.74 -4.77
CA VAL A 548 31.93 -13.08 -4.85
C VAL A 548 33.22 -13.04 -5.67
N ARG A 549 33.23 -12.33 -6.81
CA ARG A 549 34.44 -12.15 -7.62
C ARG A 549 35.54 -11.40 -6.86
N TYR A 550 35.20 -10.32 -6.16
CA TYR A 550 36.15 -9.58 -5.32
C TYR A 550 36.79 -10.47 -4.26
N LYS A 551 35.98 -11.25 -3.54
CA LYS A 551 36.47 -12.20 -2.53
C LYS A 551 37.33 -13.31 -3.13
N GLN A 552 36.96 -13.85 -4.30
CA GLN A 552 37.75 -14.84 -5.03
C GLN A 552 39.16 -14.30 -5.36
N VAL A 553 39.26 -13.13 -5.97
CA VAL A 553 40.55 -12.55 -6.38
C VAL A 553 41.43 -12.24 -5.16
N HIS A 554 40.82 -11.74 -4.07
CA HIS A 554 41.52 -11.44 -2.82
C HIS A 554 42.04 -12.70 -2.11
N ALA A 555 41.24 -13.76 -2.02
CA ALA A 555 41.63 -15.02 -1.37
C ALA A 555 42.75 -15.76 -2.12
N LEU A 556 42.80 -15.63 -3.45
CA LEU A 556 43.80 -16.30 -4.28
C LEU A 556 45.12 -15.53 -4.43
N ASN A 557 45.16 -14.23 -4.10
CA ASN A 557 46.35 -13.38 -4.22
C ASN A 557 46.50 -12.43 -3.01
N PRO A 558 46.65 -12.96 -1.77
CA PRO A 558 46.68 -12.13 -0.55
C PRO A 558 47.93 -11.24 -0.42
N GLU A 559 49.04 -11.60 -1.07
CA GLU A 559 50.33 -10.87 -0.97
C GLU A 559 50.54 -9.83 -2.10
N GLU A 560 49.80 -9.93 -3.21
CA GLU A 560 50.04 -9.09 -4.39
C GLU A 560 49.33 -7.74 -4.32
N ASN A 561 50.01 -6.77 -3.70
CA ASN A 561 49.54 -5.39 -3.53
C ASN A 561 48.95 -4.73 -4.80
N ARG A 562 49.48 -5.03 -6.00
CA ARG A 562 48.95 -4.50 -7.27
C ARG A 562 47.58 -5.10 -7.63
N ILE A 563 47.44 -6.42 -7.52
CA ILE A 563 46.18 -7.15 -7.75
C ILE A 563 45.14 -6.68 -6.74
N ILE A 564 45.49 -6.53 -5.47
CA ILE A 564 44.57 -6.09 -4.40
C ILE A 564 44.02 -4.68 -4.67
N ARG A 565 44.86 -3.73 -5.09
CA ARG A 565 44.41 -2.37 -5.45
C ARG A 565 43.47 -2.39 -6.66
N LEU A 566 43.82 -3.11 -7.72
CA LEU A 566 42.98 -3.26 -8.91
C LEU A 566 41.65 -3.95 -8.60
N ASN A 567 41.66 -4.96 -7.72
CA ASN A 567 40.46 -5.66 -7.28
C ASN A 567 39.52 -4.76 -6.45
N LYS A 568 40.06 -3.93 -5.55
CA LYS A 568 39.28 -2.91 -4.82
C LYS A 568 38.70 -1.85 -5.76
N ALA A 569 39.48 -1.36 -6.73
CA ALA A 569 38.99 -0.44 -7.75
C ALA A 569 37.86 -1.06 -8.59
N GLY A 570 38.02 -2.32 -9.00
CA GLY A 570 36.99 -3.10 -9.69
C GLY A 570 35.70 -3.25 -8.85
N LEU A 571 35.81 -3.53 -7.55
CA LEU A 571 34.63 -3.58 -6.66
C LEU A 571 33.87 -2.25 -6.65
N VAL A 572 34.57 -1.11 -6.50
CA VAL A 572 33.92 0.23 -6.49
C VAL A 572 33.25 0.52 -7.83
N LEU A 573 33.93 0.29 -8.96
CA LEU A 573 33.37 0.50 -10.30
C LEU A 573 32.13 -0.38 -10.54
N GLY A 574 32.17 -1.66 -10.12
CA GLY A 574 31.05 -2.58 -10.24
C GLY A 574 29.85 -2.17 -9.38
N LEU A 575 30.07 -1.71 -8.15
CA LEU A 575 28.99 -1.21 -7.27
C LEU A 575 28.36 0.08 -7.82
N LEU A 576 29.16 1.00 -8.37
CA LEU A 576 28.64 2.21 -9.03
C LEU A 576 27.84 1.88 -10.30
N SER A 577 28.25 0.87 -11.07
CA SER A 577 27.48 0.36 -12.22
C SER A 577 26.13 -0.24 -11.78
N CYS A 578 26.10 -1.00 -10.68
CA CYS A 578 24.86 -1.55 -10.13
C CYS A 578 23.91 -0.47 -9.56
N LEU A 579 24.47 0.57 -8.95
CA LEU A 579 23.70 1.77 -8.55
C LEU A 579 23.09 2.45 -9.79
N GLY A 580 23.87 2.60 -10.85
CA GLY A 580 23.38 3.09 -12.15
C GLY A 580 22.21 2.26 -12.67
N LEU A 581 22.32 0.93 -12.62
CA LEU A 581 21.27 0.02 -13.12
C LEU A 581 19.96 0.17 -12.34
N SER A 582 20.05 0.36 -11.02
CA SER A 582 18.89 0.66 -10.17
C SER A 582 18.33 2.08 -10.44
N LEU A 583 19.16 3.08 -10.75
CA LEU A 583 18.67 4.39 -11.16
C LEU A 583 17.89 4.33 -12.48
N VAL A 584 18.40 3.62 -13.49
CA VAL A 584 17.70 3.39 -14.77
C VAL A 584 16.37 2.64 -14.56
N ALA A 585 16.35 1.66 -13.65
CA ALA A 585 15.17 0.86 -13.33
C ALA A 585 14.03 1.65 -12.69
N ASN A 586 14.34 2.66 -11.88
CA ASN A 586 13.35 3.38 -11.05
C ASN A 586 13.05 4.81 -11.55
N PHE A 587 13.97 5.47 -12.26
CA PHE A 587 13.79 6.82 -12.79
C PHE A 587 13.68 6.79 -14.31
N GLN A 588 12.48 7.08 -14.82
CA GLN A 588 12.14 6.96 -16.24
C GLN A 588 12.64 8.18 -17.04
N LYS A 589 13.07 7.96 -18.28
CA LYS A 589 13.55 9.01 -19.21
C LYS A 589 12.53 10.15 -19.37
N THR A 590 11.24 9.82 -19.36
CA THR A 590 10.11 10.74 -19.58
C THR A 590 9.81 11.66 -18.39
N THR A 591 10.02 11.19 -17.16
CA THR A 591 9.70 11.95 -15.93
C THR A 591 10.93 12.57 -15.27
N PHE A 592 12.08 11.90 -15.33
CA PHE A 592 13.31 12.31 -14.67
C PHE A 592 14.53 12.16 -15.58
N PHE A 593 14.48 12.77 -16.77
CA PHE A 593 15.51 12.70 -17.82
C PHE A 593 16.96 12.77 -17.29
N ALA A 594 17.28 13.78 -16.46
CA ALA A 594 18.64 13.96 -15.94
C ALA A 594 19.10 12.80 -15.03
N VAL A 595 18.19 12.26 -14.21
CA VAL A 595 18.49 11.12 -13.30
C VAL A 595 18.64 9.83 -14.12
N HIS A 596 17.78 9.64 -15.13
CA HIS A 596 17.86 8.49 -16.03
C HIS A 596 19.17 8.47 -16.82
N VAL A 597 19.57 9.61 -17.41
CA VAL A 597 20.86 9.76 -18.12
C VAL A 597 22.04 9.54 -17.18
N CYS A 598 21.99 10.07 -15.94
CA CYS A 598 23.00 9.79 -14.92
C CYS A 598 23.10 8.28 -14.61
N GLY A 599 21.95 7.62 -14.44
CA GLY A 599 21.88 6.16 -14.27
C GLY A 599 22.48 5.39 -15.44
N ALA A 600 22.19 5.76 -16.68
CA ALA A 600 22.74 5.13 -17.88
C ALA A 600 24.27 5.30 -17.96
N VAL A 601 24.79 6.50 -17.72
CA VAL A 601 26.24 6.78 -17.69
C VAL A 601 26.93 5.99 -16.58
N LEU A 602 26.33 5.87 -15.40
CA LEU A 602 26.85 5.03 -14.31
C LEU A 602 26.84 3.53 -14.71
N THR A 603 25.72 3.03 -15.22
CA THR A 603 25.56 1.63 -15.64
C THR A 603 26.60 1.23 -16.67
N PHE A 604 26.59 1.91 -17.82
CA PHE A 604 27.38 1.56 -18.99
C PHE A 604 28.83 2.04 -18.88
N GLY A 605 29.07 3.25 -18.37
CA GLY A 605 30.41 3.80 -18.19
C GLY A 605 31.22 3.06 -17.13
N MET A 606 30.69 2.95 -15.91
CA MET A 606 31.41 2.24 -14.83
C MET A 606 31.43 0.72 -15.06
N GLY A 607 30.41 0.16 -15.71
CA GLY A 607 30.38 -1.25 -16.13
C GLY A 607 31.47 -1.60 -17.14
N SER A 608 31.68 -0.74 -18.15
CA SER A 608 32.77 -0.89 -19.13
C SER A 608 34.15 -0.84 -18.46
N LEU A 609 34.36 0.11 -17.55
CA LEU A 609 35.60 0.22 -16.77
C LEU A 609 35.82 -0.99 -15.86
N TYR A 610 34.76 -1.52 -15.24
CA TYR A 610 34.80 -2.75 -14.45
C TYR A 610 35.24 -3.95 -15.31
N MET A 611 34.68 -4.14 -16.50
CA MET A 611 35.09 -5.22 -17.42
C MET A 611 36.56 -5.09 -17.85
N PHE A 612 37.03 -3.87 -18.13
CA PHE A 612 38.43 -3.61 -18.45
C PHE A 612 39.37 -3.98 -17.29
N VAL A 613 39.07 -3.52 -16.07
CA VAL A 613 39.84 -3.87 -14.86
C VAL A 613 39.82 -5.38 -14.58
N GLN A 614 38.67 -6.04 -14.71
CA GLN A 614 38.56 -7.50 -14.52
C GLN A 614 39.28 -8.29 -15.62
N THR A 615 39.44 -7.74 -16.82
CA THR A 615 40.25 -8.34 -17.89
C THR A 615 41.74 -8.21 -17.61
N ILE A 616 42.20 -7.06 -17.09
CA ILE A 616 43.58 -6.87 -16.60
C ILE A 616 43.89 -7.83 -15.44
N LEU A 617 42.98 -7.96 -14.47
CA LEU A 617 43.10 -8.92 -13.37
C LEU A 617 43.17 -10.36 -13.91
N SER A 618 42.32 -10.70 -14.89
CA SER A 618 42.33 -12.01 -15.53
C SER A 618 43.65 -12.30 -16.26
N TYR A 619 44.31 -11.29 -16.84
CA TYR A 619 45.65 -11.44 -17.43
C TYR A 619 46.72 -11.68 -16.36
N GLN A 620 46.71 -10.89 -15.27
CA GLN A 620 47.67 -11.01 -14.17
C GLN A 620 47.56 -12.34 -13.42
N MET A 621 46.37 -12.92 -13.34
CA MET A 621 46.10 -14.21 -12.69
C MET A 621 46.39 -15.45 -13.58
N GLN A 622 46.89 -15.25 -14.81
CA GLN A 622 47.31 -16.34 -15.71
C GLN A 622 48.79 -16.70 -15.54
N PRO A 623 49.17 -17.97 -15.77
CA PRO A 623 48.32 -19.14 -16.05
C PRO A 623 47.86 -19.88 -14.79
N LYS A 624 48.21 -19.41 -13.59
CA LYS A 624 48.06 -20.15 -12.32
C LYS A 624 46.60 -20.42 -11.94
N ILE A 625 45.70 -19.47 -12.22
CA ILE A 625 44.29 -19.53 -11.78
C ILE A 625 43.35 -19.66 -12.99
N HIS A 626 43.59 -18.87 -14.04
CA HIS A 626 42.77 -18.84 -15.25
C HIS A 626 43.48 -19.50 -16.44
N GLY A 627 42.71 -20.17 -17.32
CA GLY A 627 43.23 -20.67 -18.59
C GLY A 627 43.30 -19.55 -19.64
N LYS A 628 44.35 -19.54 -20.48
CA LYS A 628 44.62 -18.49 -21.49
C LYS A 628 43.40 -18.09 -22.33
N GLN A 629 42.55 -19.06 -22.70
CA GLN A 629 41.30 -18.84 -23.45
C GLN A 629 40.33 -17.86 -22.76
N VAL A 630 40.21 -17.87 -21.42
CA VAL A 630 39.27 -17.01 -20.68
C VAL A 630 39.66 -15.54 -20.78
N PHE A 631 40.96 -15.23 -20.78
CA PHE A 631 41.46 -13.86 -21.02
C PHE A 631 41.11 -13.38 -22.43
N TRP A 632 41.38 -14.20 -23.46
CA TRP A 632 41.07 -13.82 -24.85
C TRP A 632 39.57 -13.59 -25.07
N ILE A 633 38.70 -14.42 -24.48
CA ILE A 633 37.24 -14.21 -24.51
C ILE A 633 36.85 -12.90 -23.81
N ARG A 634 37.39 -12.63 -22.62
CA ARG A 634 37.14 -11.38 -21.88
C ARG A 634 37.64 -10.14 -22.63
N LEU A 635 38.81 -10.23 -23.26
CA LEU A 635 39.38 -9.16 -24.08
C LEU A 635 38.51 -8.86 -25.31
N LEU A 636 38.04 -9.88 -26.02
CA LEU A 636 37.12 -9.70 -27.15
C LEU A 636 35.80 -9.05 -26.73
N LEU A 637 35.24 -9.43 -25.57
CA LEU A 637 34.02 -8.80 -25.02
C LEU A 637 34.25 -7.34 -24.60
N VAL A 638 35.43 -7.00 -24.06
CA VAL A 638 35.81 -5.61 -23.78
C VAL A 638 35.96 -4.79 -25.07
N ILE A 639 36.56 -5.35 -26.12
CA ILE A 639 36.69 -4.68 -27.42
C ILE A 639 35.30 -4.45 -28.05
N TRP A 640 34.43 -5.47 -28.04
CA TRP A 640 33.03 -5.36 -28.47
C TRP A 640 32.31 -4.23 -27.72
N CYS A 641 32.40 -4.23 -26.39
CA CYS A 641 31.79 -3.22 -25.52
C CYS A 641 32.30 -1.81 -25.87
N GLY A 642 33.61 -1.65 -26.06
CA GLY A 642 34.24 -0.37 -26.41
C GLY A 642 33.81 0.15 -27.78
N VAL A 643 33.72 -0.71 -28.80
CA VAL A 643 33.20 -0.35 -30.13
C VAL A 643 31.73 0.07 -30.06
N SER A 644 30.91 -0.66 -29.29
CA SER A 644 29.49 -0.30 -29.10
C SER A 644 29.35 1.04 -28.36
N ALA A 645 30.13 1.27 -27.31
CA ALA A 645 30.13 2.54 -26.57
C ALA A 645 30.59 3.72 -27.45
N PHE A 646 31.62 3.53 -28.29
CA PHE A 646 32.07 4.55 -29.23
C PHE A 646 31.01 4.88 -30.30
N SER A 647 30.35 3.87 -30.86
CA SER A 647 29.21 4.03 -31.78
C SER A 647 28.07 4.83 -31.13
N MET A 648 27.69 4.47 -29.90
CA MET A 648 26.64 5.17 -29.15
C MET A 648 27.02 6.63 -28.88
N LEU A 649 28.24 6.90 -28.42
CA LEU A 649 28.71 8.26 -28.12
C LEU A 649 28.79 9.14 -29.37
N THR A 650 29.31 8.61 -30.49
CA THR A 650 29.42 9.37 -31.74
C THR A 650 28.06 9.68 -32.34
N CYS A 651 27.16 8.69 -32.44
CA CYS A 651 25.82 8.91 -32.98
C CYS A 651 24.95 9.80 -32.06
N SER A 652 25.07 9.69 -30.74
CA SER A 652 24.38 10.59 -29.80
C SER A 652 24.89 12.03 -29.91
N SER A 653 26.21 12.23 -30.06
CA SER A 653 26.80 13.57 -30.24
C SER A 653 26.39 14.20 -31.57
N LEU A 654 26.29 13.41 -32.65
CA LEU A 654 25.78 13.88 -33.94
C LEU A 654 24.29 14.22 -33.87
N LEU A 655 23.50 13.47 -33.11
CA LEU A 655 22.08 13.75 -32.92
C LEU A 655 21.84 15.00 -32.07
N TYR A 656 22.71 15.28 -31.09
CA TYR A 656 22.63 16.46 -30.22
C TYR A 656 23.14 17.75 -30.91
N ASN A 657 24.23 17.65 -31.67
CA ASN A 657 24.83 18.81 -32.36
C ASN A 657 24.20 19.11 -33.73
N GLY A 658 23.50 18.15 -34.33
CA GLY A 658 22.75 18.37 -35.56
C GLY A 658 21.49 19.19 -35.30
N SER A 659 21.27 20.24 -36.10
CA SER A 659 20.11 21.15 -36.00
C SER A 659 18.79 20.51 -36.45
N PHE A 660 18.44 19.35 -35.89
CA PHE A 660 17.29 18.54 -36.29
C PHE A 660 15.98 18.99 -35.61
N GLY A 661 16.03 19.65 -34.45
CA GLY A 661 14.88 20.21 -33.73
C GLY A 661 15.03 20.10 -32.21
N ALA A 662 14.45 21.04 -31.45
CA ALA A 662 14.67 21.15 -30.00
C ALA A 662 14.12 19.96 -29.18
N ASP A 663 13.00 19.37 -29.60
CA ASP A 663 12.29 18.32 -28.83
C ASP A 663 12.73 16.88 -29.16
N ILE A 664 13.64 16.69 -30.12
CA ILE A 664 14.01 15.36 -30.63
C ILE A 664 14.62 14.46 -29.55
N VAL A 665 15.36 15.04 -28.59
CA VAL A 665 16.01 14.27 -27.50
C VAL A 665 14.99 13.61 -26.55
N GLN A 666 13.81 14.24 -26.40
CA GLN A 666 12.70 13.76 -25.58
C GLN A 666 11.67 12.93 -26.37
N LYS A 667 11.78 12.89 -27.71
CA LYS A 667 10.87 12.09 -28.55
C LYS A 667 10.98 10.60 -28.20
N LEU A 668 9.85 10.03 -27.81
CA LEU A 668 9.70 8.61 -27.49
C LEU A 668 9.40 7.80 -28.76
N HIS A 669 8.35 8.18 -29.50
CA HIS A 669 7.95 7.51 -30.73
C HIS A 669 8.70 8.05 -31.95
N TRP A 670 9.53 7.22 -32.56
CA TRP A 670 10.32 7.53 -33.74
C TRP A 670 9.74 6.90 -35.00
N ASN A 671 9.46 7.72 -36.00
CA ASN A 671 8.97 7.30 -37.32
C ASN A 671 10.13 7.25 -38.33
N PRO A 672 10.14 6.34 -39.32
CA PRO A 672 11.18 6.27 -40.35
C PRO A 672 11.41 7.55 -41.15
N GLU A 673 10.41 8.44 -41.19
CA GLU A 673 10.44 9.74 -41.87
C GLU A 673 11.10 10.86 -41.02
N ASP A 674 11.38 10.61 -39.75
CA ASP A 674 11.97 11.60 -38.84
C ASP A 674 13.43 11.91 -39.17
N LYS A 675 13.75 13.21 -39.22
CA LYS A 675 15.15 13.68 -39.31
C LYS A 675 15.93 13.23 -38.07
N GLY A 676 16.87 12.30 -38.27
CA GLY A 676 17.67 11.69 -37.20
C GLY A 676 17.29 10.25 -36.84
N TYR A 677 16.22 9.69 -37.42
CA TYR A 677 15.75 8.31 -37.15
C TYR A 677 16.88 7.27 -37.23
N VAL A 678 17.69 7.33 -38.28
CA VAL A 678 18.82 6.40 -38.49
C VAL A 678 19.88 6.53 -37.39
N LEU A 679 20.20 7.74 -36.94
CA LEU A 679 21.13 7.95 -35.83
C LEU A 679 20.56 7.42 -34.52
N HIS A 680 19.27 7.63 -34.27
CA HIS A 680 18.59 7.07 -33.10
C HIS A 680 18.62 5.53 -33.13
N MET A 681 18.26 4.89 -34.25
CA MET A 681 18.34 3.43 -34.40
C MET A 681 19.76 2.90 -34.13
N ILE A 682 20.81 3.59 -34.58
CA ILE A 682 22.20 3.17 -34.32
C ILE A 682 22.53 3.31 -32.82
N THR A 683 22.11 4.39 -32.15
CA THR A 683 22.30 4.53 -30.69
C THR A 683 21.60 3.43 -29.90
N THR A 684 20.35 3.12 -30.25
CA THR A 684 19.56 2.04 -29.65
C THR A 684 20.21 0.67 -29.88
N ALA A 685 20.61 0.35 -31.11
CA ALA A 685 21.30 -0.90 -31.41
C ALA A 685 22.64 -1.03 -30.67
N ALA A 686 23.36 0.08 -30.49
CA ALA A 686 24.61 0.12 -29.72
C ALA A 686 24.39 -0.12 -28.21
N GLU A 687 23.30 0.40 -27.64
CA GLU A 687 22.91 0.16 -26.24
C GLU A 687 22.59 -1.32 -25.95
N TRP A 688 21.77 -1.94 -26.80
CA TRP A 688 21.48 -3.38 -26.72
C TRP A 688 22.75 -4.23 -26.94
N SER A 689 23.59 -3.85 -27.90
CA SER A 689 24.89 -4.50 -28.16
C SER A 689 25.83 -4.42 -26.95
N MET A 690 25.86 -3.28 -26.25
CA MET A 690 26.65 -3.11 -25.02
C MET A 690 26.10 -3.99 -23.88
N SER A 691 24.78 -4.01 -23.71
CA SER A 691 24.10 -4.85 -22.71
C SER A 691 24.39 -6.34 -22.93
N LEU A 692 24.36 -6.82 -24.17
CA LEU A 692 24.73 -8.20 -24.52
C LEU A 692 26.20 -8.51 -24.20
N SER A 693 27.12 -7.55 -24.41
CA SER A 693 28.53 -7.72 -24.05
C SER A 693 28.73 -7.86 -22.52
N PHE A 694 27.94 -7.15 -21.72
CA PHE A 694 27.94 -7.26 -20.25
C PHE A 694 27.46 -8.65 -19.82
N PHE A 695 26.32 -9.13 -20.33
CA PHE A 695 25.83 -10.49 -20.05
C PHE A 695 26.86 -11.55 -20.46
N GLY A 696 27.43 -11.44 -21.67
CA GLY A 696 28.49 -12.33 -22.14
C GLY A 696 29.70 -12.34 -21.19
N PHE A 697 30.08 -11.19 -20.63
CA PHE A 697 31.18 -11.08 -19.67
C PHE A 697 30.85 -11.76 -18.34
N PHE A 698 29.65 -11.56 -17.79
CA PHE A 698 29.22 -12.24 -16.56
C PHE A 698 29.14 -13.76 -16.73
N LEU A 699 28.73 -14.27 -17.90
CA LEU A 699 28.75 -15.71 -18.19
C LEU A 699 30.16 -16.32 -18.10
N THR A 700 31.23 -15.55 -18.35
CA THR A 700 32.60 -16.04 -18.15
C THR A 700 32.93 -16.37 -16.70
N TYR A 701 32.19 -15.84 -15.71
CA TYR A 701 32.39 -16.17 -14.30
C TYR A 701 31.84 -17.55 -13.89
N ILE A 702 30.97 -18.17 -14.69
CA ILE A 702 30.41 -19.50 -14.37
C ILE A 702 31.55 -20.51 -14.15
N ARG A 703 32.52 -20.57 -15.06
CA ARG A 703 33.71 -21.45 -14.93
C ARG A 703 34.66 -21.04 -13.80
N ASP A 704 34.69 -19.76 -13.44
CA ASP A 704 35.52 -19.26 -12.34
C ASP A 704 34.90 -19.61 -10.97
N PHE A 705 33.57 -19.67 -10.87
CA PHE A 705 32.84 -19.94 -9.63
C PHE A 705 32.56 -21.43 -9.40
N GLN A 706 32.50 -22.26 -10.45
CA GLN A 706 32.37 -23.72 -10.35
C GLN A 706 33.45 -24.40 -9.47
N LYS A 707 34.55 -23.70 -9.18
CA LYS A 707 35.66 -24.18 -8.32
C LYS A 707 35.61 -23.64 -6.89
N ILE A 708 34.58 -22.89 -6.51
CA ILE A 708 34.45 -22.25 -5.18
C ILE A 708 33.37 -22.97 -4.37
N SER A 709 33.71 -23.40 -3.16
CA SER A 709 32.74 -23.80 -2.14
C SER A 709 32.53 -22.66 -1.15
N LEU A 710 31.30 -22.15 -1.03
CA LEU A 710 30.95 -21.11 -0.07
C LEU A 710 30.43 -21.76 1.22
N ARG A 711 31.22 -21.70 2.30
CA ARG A 711 30.78 -22.04 3.65
C ARG A 711 30.27 -20.78 4.34
N VAL A 712 28.98 -20.74 4.65
CA VAL A 712 28.38 -19.68 5.49
C VAL A 712 28.42 -20.16 6.93
N GLU A 713 29.19 -19.47 7.76
CA GLU A 713 29.32 -19.76 9.19
C GLU A 713 28.68 -18.63 10.00
N ALA A 714 27.48 -18.90 10.54
CA ALA A 714 26.71 -17.94 11.30
C ALA A 714 27.05 -18.03 12.79
N THR A 715 28.01 -17.24 13.24
CA THR A 715 28.40 -17.14 14.66
C THR A 715 27.44 -16.25 15.44
N LEU A 716 26.42 -16.86 16.05
CA LEU A 716 25.44 -16.18 16.88
C LEU A 716 26.08 -15.58 18.14
N HIS A 717 26.39 -14.27 18.12
CA HIS A 717 26.89 -13.56 19.29
C HIS A 717 25.75 -13.26 20.27
N GLY A 718 25.32 -14.30 21.00
CA GLY A 718 24.45 -14.13 22.16
C GLY A 718 25.27 -13.68 23.37
N LEU A 719 24.92 -12.53 23.95
CA LEU A 719 25.39 -12.14 25.28
C LEU A 719 24.74 -13.05 26.33
N THR A 720 25.33 -14.22 26.55
CA THR A 720 25.01 -15.05 27.72
C THR A 720 25.51 -14.36 28.98
N LEU A 721 24.62 -14.20 29.95
CA LEU A 721 24.80 -13.48 31.24
C LEU A 721 25.83 -14.09 32.21
N TYR A 722 26.80 -14.88 31.70
CA TYR A 722 27.74 -15.69 32.49
C TYR A 722 29.23 -15.50 32.13
N ASP A 723 29.59 -14.58 31.22
CA ASP A 723 30.99 -14.21 31.02
C ASP A 723 31.49 -13.30 32.15
N THR A 724 31.92 -13.92 33.25
CA THR A 724 32.86 -13.30 34.18
C THR A 724 34.16 -12.98 33.45
N ALA A 725 34.59 -11.71 33.51
CA ALA A 725 35.79 -11.23 32.81
C ALA A 725 37.04 -12.09 33.10
N PRO A 726 37.84 -12.46 32.08
CA PRO A 726 39.11 -13.14 32.30
C PRO A 726 40.10 -12.22 33.04
N CYS A 727 40.67 -12.74 34.13
CA CYS A 727 41.76 -12.08 34.85
C CYS A 727 43.04 -12.08 33.97
N PRO A 728 43.80 -10.98 33.88
CA PRO A 728 44.98 -10.91 33.03
C PRO A 728 46.17 -11.66 33.67
N VAL A 729 46.43 -12.90 33.23
CA VAL A 729 47.65 -13.64 33.58
C VAL A 729 48.66 -13.52 32.46
N ASN A 730 49.75 -12.78 32.72
CA ASN A 730 50.96 -12.81 31.91
C ASN A 730 51.71 -14.14 32.10
N ASN A 731 52.10 -14.78 30.99
CA ASN A 731 53.41 -15.43 30.77
C ASN A 731 53.43 -15.96 29.33
N GLU A 732 54.31 -15.44 28.45
CA GLU A 732 55.68 -15.92 28.25
C GLU A 732 55.79 -17.36 27.67
N ARG A 733 56.10 -17.44 26.36
CA ARG A 733 56.85 -18.50 25.64
C ARG A 733 56.21 -19.92 25.66
N THR A 734 56.17 -20.66 24.56
CA THR A 734 57.35 -21.14 23.80
C THR A 734 56.95 -21.69 22.42
N TRP A 735 57.88 -21.69 21.47
CA TRP A 735 57.76 -22.24 20.12
C TRP A 735 57.91 -23.78 20.06
N LEU A 736 57.34 -24.41 19.01
CA LEU A 736 57.75 -25.63 18.28
C LEU A 736 56.70 -25.80 17.14
N LEU A 737 56.98 -25.72 15.83
CA LEU A 737 57.70 -26.67 14.94
C LEU A 737 57.29 -28.14 15.15
N SER A 738 57.12 -29.01 14.14
CA SER A 738 56.97 -28.88 12.68
C SER A 738 56.71 -30.29 12.09
N ARG A 739 55.96 -30.38 10.98
CA ARG A 739 56.03 -31.41 9.92
C ARG A 739 55.57 -32.88 10.13
N ASP A 740 55.17 -33.43 8.97
CA ASP A 740 55.15 -34.82 8.49
C ASP A 740 54.32 -35.88 9.26
N VAL A 741 53.10 -36.18 8.78
CA VAL A 741 52.76 -37.31 7.86
C VAL A 741 51.64 -36.85 6.92
#